data_AF-A0A2E9MB06-F1
#
_entry.id   AF-A0A2E9MB06-F1
#
_cell.length_a   1.000
_cell.length_b   1.000
_cell.length_c   1.000
_cell.angle_alpha   90.00
_cell.angle_beta   90.00
_cell.angle_gamma   90.00
#
_symmetry.space_group_name_H-M   'P 1'
#
loop_
_entity.id
_entity.type
_entity.pdbx_description
1 polymer ?
#
loop_
_entity_poly.entity_id
_entity_poly.type
_entity_poly.pdbx_seq_one_letter_code
_entity_poly.pdbx_strand_id
1 'polypeptide(L)'
;MGHDEVNRAITGADKTILFGQQTRLPHFPEDRRLSRLHAGDERVLFFWRVLKKVPANLRRALIEAPISITLVQGDTLLCFRDVRHHQAVHLGRRRRTIYLPELLMLQAEECGYDYWAIAEGLIYAGWMLLDYLLLVDVLTDFGHRAMRRKKSDPQQGASSEGDDGLTGWNWSGLRLSEPLLRRLVQDNNRHRRQHPDPGKSEVEEFIAGYRSALIRVEGLNVWSHEPWEIGRDLFDVDLEQRWAQMKMERIADIFDYPRMFLFDRDIIHGAARDLATRRRQPLEPKSFADALHDYKDAHRFDRHPLMTEFCRGIVPKPRALFLQTVVELGVAGLRGFFDAYRHGVPETLDLVHSLWMYLVSLSSDPAGVFAHVGRLRSRARHVDGVEVDGGQVPLSEREIDRHLTGIYVRLDRLPGYRQLARQVIDLGVGAHDELLALIQNHGLEDADEWATFKMKKQAIVACACELLEGMDGEADHGGVADLAARRRIHEDLQLQVLVSDRPHRFTSDPSAVLMYSREYRRTLAEFGPADPDTNSLLASILIRMDKSERYEEWVELIPGMGPPAVSALYGVLEQISERDERRAPILQRSRRILGSILLEKQLRARAQQGARHAHLQEETEVAQNPTAADDDGAPRFVALHRELLMGANSQAMAEEEEAAAEPVEDDGVGDSDHRKSPDTGSSTNPSPDDEEGKVT
;
A
#
# COMPACT_ATOMS: atom_id res chain seq x y z
N MET A 1 -19.10 -3.83 -2.08
CA MET A 1 -20.18 -3.24 -2.90
C MET A 1 -21.32 -2.78 -2.02
N GLY A 2 -22.08 -1.76 -2.45
CA GLY A 2 -23.24 -1.29 -1.69
C GLY A 2 -24.47 -2.19 -1.88
N HIS A 3 -25.25 -2.39 -0.81
CA HIS A 3 -26.49 -3.16 -0.82
C HIS A 3 -27.49 -2.63 -1.88
N ASP A 4 -27.52 -1.32 -2.12
CA ASP A 4 -28.40 -0.67 -3.09
C ASP A 4 -28.03 -0.95 -4.56
N GLU A 5 -26.75 -1.15 -4.84
CA GLU A 5 -26.28 -1.53 -6.17
C GLU A 5 -26.78 -2.93 -6.55
N VAL A 6 -26.63 -3.88 -5.62
CA VAL A 6 -27.11 -5.27 -5.81
C VAL A 6 -28.64 -5.30 -5.93
N ASN A 7 -29.36 -4.54 -5.11
CA ASN A 7 -30.82 -4.45 -5.22
C ASN A 7 -31.29 -3.88 -6.56
N ARG A 8 -30.60 -2.86 -7.10
CA ARG A 8 -30.92 -2.31 -8.43
C ARG A 8 -30.71 -3.34 -9.52
N ALA A 9 -29.58 -4.06 -9.50
CA ALA A 9 -29.29 -5.13 -10.45
C ALA A 9 -30.35 -6.24 -10.40
N ILE A 10 -30.71 -6.70 -9.20
CA ILE A 10 -31.73 -7.75 -9.01
C ILE A 10 -33.11 -7.26 -9.46
N THR A 11 -33.46 -5.98 -9.23
CA THR A 11 -34.78 -5.44 -9.58
C THR A 11 -35.03 -5.52 -11.08
N GLY A 12 -34.03 -5.15 -11.89
CA GLY A 12 -34.13 -5.14 -13.36
C GLY A 12 -33.99 -6.50 -14.05
N ALA A 13 -33.47 -7.52 -13.36
CA ALA A 13 -33.21 -8.83 -13.94
C ALA A 13 -34.46 -9.73 -14.04
N ASP A 14 -34.46 -10.68 -14.97
CA ASP A 14 -35.47 -11.74 -15.01
C ASP A 14 -35.25 -12.73 -13.87
N LYS A 15 -36.35 -13.13 -13.22
CA LYS A 15 -36.32 -13.88 -11.96
C LYS A 15 -37.37 -14.98 -11.97
N THR A 16 -36.96 -16.16 -11.51
CA THR A 16 -37.86 -17.31 -11.41
C THR A 16 -37.68 -18.00 -10.07
N ILE A 17 -38.78 -18.39 -9.42
CA ILE A 17 -38.75 -19.11 -8.16
C ILE A 17 -38.35 -20.57 -8.44
N LEU A 18 -37.22 -20.98 -7.87
CA LEU A 18 -36.71 -22.34 -7.90
C LEU A 18 -37.34 -23.19 -6.79
N PHE A 19 -37.43 -22.62 -5.58
CA PHE A 19 -37.94 -23.32 -4.41
C PHE A 19 -38.73 -22.37 -3.49
N GLY A 20 -39.71 -22.94 -2.78
CA GLY A 20 -40.55 -22.21 -1.81
C GLY A 20 -41.59 -21.32 -2.48
N GLN A 21 -42.03 -20.31 -1.73
CA GLN A 21 -42.95 -19.28 -2.20
C GLN A 21 -42.42 -17.92 -1.78
N GLN A 22 -42.43 -16.95 -2.71
CA GLN A 22 -42.05 -15.61 -2.36
C GLN A 22 -43.16 -14.97 -1.53
N THR A 23 -42.86 -14.71 -0.25
CA THR A 23 -43.74 -13.98 0.67
C THR A 23 -43.04 -12.70 1.14
N ARG A 24 -43.79 -11.67 1.55
CA ARG A 24 -43.21 -10.35 1.86
C ARG A 24 -43.67 -9.79 3.19
N LEU A 25 -42.85 -8.89 3.73
CA LEU A 25 -43.15 -8.06 4.89
C LEU A 25 -43.02 -6.56 4.53
N PRO A 26 -44.11 -5.80 4.34
CA PRO A 26 -45.51 -6.17 4.11
C PRO A 26 -45.83 -6.48 2.63
N HIS A 27 -47.10 -6.77 2.32
CA HIS A 27 -47.60 -7.02 0.95
C HIS A 27 -47.54 -5.73 0.09
N PHE A 28 -46.89 -5.80 -1.08
CA PHE A 28 -46.84 -4.71 -2.06
C PHE A 28 -47.63 -5.12 -3.32
N PRO A 29 -48.75 -4.43 -3.65
CA PRO A 29 -49.61 -4.80 -4.77
C PRO A 29 -48.98 -4.64 -6.16
N GLU A 30 -48.00 -3.74 -6.30
CA GLU A 30 -47.39 -3.36 -7.59
C GLU A 30 -46.32 -4.35 -8.07
N ASP A 31 -46.02 -5.37 -7.27
CA ASP A 31 -44.93 -6.26 -7.58
C ASP A 31 -45.34 -7.44 -8.47
N ARG A 32 -44.56 -7.62 -9.54
CA ARG A 32 -44.74 -8.75 -10.46
C ARG A 32 -44.65 -10.07 -9.71
N ARG A 33 -45.70 -10.89 -9.81
CA ARG A 33 -45.64 -12.29 -9.39
C ARG A 33 -44.58 -13.00 -10.24
N LEU A 34 -43.57 -13.55 -9.58
CA LEU A 34 -42.55 -14.33 -10.27
C LEU A 34 -43.13 -15.67 -10.70
N SER A 35 -42.73 -16.13 -11.88
CA SER A 35 -43.01 -17.49 -12.34
C SER A 35 -42.28 -18.49 -11.42
N ARG A 36 -42.84 -19.69 -11.31
CA ARG A 36 -42.24 -20.79 -10.55
C ARG A 36 -41.86 -21.90 -11.52
N LEU A 37 -40.66 -22.45 -11.37
CA LEU A 37 -40.24 -23.59 -12.16
C LEU A 37 -41.10 -24.81 -11.85
N HIS A 38 -41.39 -25.60 -12.88
CA HIS A 38 -42.10 -26.86 -12.75
C HIS A 38 -41.26 -27.86 -11.93
N ALA A 39 -41.92 -28.72 -11.14
CA ALA A 39 -41.22 -29.65 -10.26
C ALA A 39 -40.27 -30.64 -10.99
N GLY A 40 -40.55 -30.90 -12.27
CA GLY A 40 -39.71 -31.73 -13.15
C GLY A 40 -38.65 -30.98 -13.94
N ASP A 41 -38.49 -29.67 -13.75
CA ASP A 41 -37.40 -28.89 -14.36
C ASP A 41 -36.05 -29.38 -13.82
N GLU A 42 -35.05 -29.54 -14.69
CA GLU A 42 -33.74 -30.07 -14.34
C GLU A 42 -33.07 -29.28 -13.21
N ARG A 43 -33.24 -27.95 -13.19
CA ARG A 43 -32.70 -27.09 -12.14
C ARG A 43 -33.36 -27.36 -10.80
N VAL A 44 -34.67 -27.62 -10.78
CA VAL A 44 -35.40 -27.99 -9.57
C VAL A 44 -34.93 -29.35 -9.06
N LEU A 45 -34.75 -30.32 -9.95
CA LEU A 45 -34.24 -31.66 -9.60
C LEU A 45 -32.81 -31.60 -9.07
N PHE A 46 -31.95 -30.80 -9.68
CA PHE A 46 -30.60 -30.50 -9.21
C PHE A 46 -30.65 -29.90 -7.81
N PHE A 47 -31.49 -28.88 -7.60
CA PHE A 47 -31.63 -28.20 -6.32
C PHE A 47 -32.13 -29.13 -5.21
N TRP A 48 -32.99 -30.09 -5.52
CA TRP A 48 -33.36 -31.14 -4.57
C TRP A 48 -32.19 -32.01 -4.12
N ARG A 49 -31.20 -32.26 -4.98
CA ARG A 49 -29.97 -32.99 -4.61
C ARG A 49 -29.10 -32.14 -3.67
N VAL A 50 -29.02 -30.84 -3.89
CA VAL A 50 -28.40 -29.86 -2.98
C VAL A 50 -29.08 -29.88 -1.60
N LEU A 51 -30.42 -29.76 -1.56
CA LEU A 51 -31.16 -29.78 -0.30
C LEU A 51 -30.94 -31.07 0.51
N LYS A 52 -30.76 -32.23 -0.14
CA LYS A 52 -30.49 -33.49 0.56
C LYS A 52 -29.19 -33.45 1.38
N LYS A 53 -28.20 -32.64 0.97
CA LYS A 53 -26.93 -32.44 1.69
C LYS A 53 -27.06 -31.52 2.90
N VAL A 54 -28.09 -30.66 2.92
CA VAL A 54 -28.39 -29.78 4.06
C VAL A 54 -28.91 -30.60 5.25
N PRO A 55 -28.43 -30.35 6.49
CA PRO A 55 -28.90 -31.06 7.69
C PRO A 55 -30.41 -31.04 7.85
N ALA A 56 -31.00 -32.14 8.30
CA ALA A 56 -32.45 -32.33 8.32
C ALA A 56 -33.22 -31.22 9.07
N ASN A 57 -32.69 -30.74 10.21
CA ASN A 57 -33.32 -29.66 10.97
C ASN A 57 -33.36 -28.34 10.19
N LEU A 58 -32.24 -27.98 9.54
CA LEU A 58 -32.15 -26.75 8.76
C LEU A 58 -32.93 -26.86 7.45
N ARG A 59 -32.85 -28.01 6.76
CA ARG A 59 -33.65 -28.31 5.57
C ARG A 59 -35.15 -28.18 5.87
N ARG A 60 -35.62 -28.75 6.98
CA ARG A 60 -37.02 -28.64 7.41
C ARG A 60 -37.40 -27.20 7.66
N ALA A 61 -36.57 -26.44 8.38
CA ALA A 61 -36.81 -25.03 8.63
C ALA A 61 -36.90 -24.21 7.32
N LEU A 62 -36.02 -24.47 6.33
CA LEU A 62 -36.06 -23.81 5.02
C LEU A 62 -37.33 -24.16 4.20
N ILE A 63 -37.85 -25.37 4.34
CA ILE A 63 -39.08 -25.82 3.66
C ILE A 63 -40.33 -25.22 4.32
N GLU A 64 -40.38 -25.21 5.65
CA GLU A 64 -41.55 -24.76 6.43
C GLU A 64 -41.59 -23.25 6.64
N ALA A 65 -40.45 -22.58 6.60
CA ALA A 65 -40.38 -21.13 6.66
C ALA A 65 -40.93 -20.52 5.36
N PRO A 66 -41.51 -19.31 5.43
CA PRO A 66 -42.05 -18.62 4.27
C PRO A 66 -40.93 -17.96 3.43
N ILE A 67 -39.92 -18.76 3.06
CA ILE A 67 -38.72 -18.38 2.31
C ILE A 67 -38.87 -18.79 0.85
N SER A 68 -38.31 -18.00 -0.06
CA SER A 68 -38.10 -18.42 -1.44
C SER A 68 -36.63 -18.45 -1.80
N ILE A 69 -36.28 -19.36 -2.70
CA ILE A 69 -34.99 -19.39 -3.36
C ILE A 69 -35.28 -19.05 -4.81
N THR A 70 -34.77 -17.90 -5.22
CA THR A 70 -35.09 -17.28 -6.50
C THR A 70 -33.84 -17.24 -7.36
N LEU A 71 -33.95 -17.83 -8.55
CA LEU A 71 -32.92 -17.71 -9.56
C LEU A 71 -33.04 -16.38 -10.27
N VAL A 72 -31.92 -15.67 -10.35
CA VAL A 72 -31.73 -14.53 -11.22
C VAL A 72 -31.15 -15.08 -12.51
N GLN A 73 -31.93 -14.97 -13.59
CA GLN A 73 -31.59 -15.57 -14.88
C GLN A 73 -30.51 -14.75 -15.59
N GLY A 74 -29.60 -15.44 -16.28
CA GLY A 74 -28.52 -14.83 -17.04
C GLY A 74 -27.17 -15.53 -16.86
N ASP A 75 -26.18 -15.00 -17.58
CA ASP A 75 -24.81 -15.52 -17.69
C ASP A 75 -23.80 -14.74 -16.83
N THR A 76 -24.29 -14.00 -15.84
CA THR A 76 -23.50 -13.13 -14.95
C THR A 76 -23.81 -13.40 -13.48
N LEU A 77 -22.91 -12.98 -12.59
CA LEU A 77 -23.19 -12.85 -11.15
C LEU A 77 -24.19 -11.71 -10.90
N LEU A 78 -24.82 -11.67 -9.71
CA LEU A 78 -25.86 -10.69 -9.36
C LEU A 78 -25.38 -9.24 -9.54
N CYS A 79 -24.13 -9.00 -9.18
CA CYS A 79 -23.40 -7.81 -9.57
C CYS A 79 -21.96 -8.21 -9.87
N PHE A 80 -21.41 -7.74 -10.98
CA PHE A 80 -20.05 -8.03 -11.37
C PHE A 80 -19.44 -6.80 -12.03
N ARG A 81 -18.42 -6.23 -11.38
CA ARG A 81 -17.58 -5.17 -11.96
C ARG A 81 -16.27 -5.79 -12.47
N ASP A 82 -15.63 -6.58 -11.63
CA ASP A 82 -14.40 -7.31 -11.92
C ASP A 82 -14.25 -8.54 -11.00
N VAL A 83 -13.13 -9.25 -11.14
CA VAL A 83 -12.84 -10.49 -10.40
C VAL A 83 -12.78 -10.33 -8.87
N ARG A 84 -12.54 -9.12 -8.35
CA ARG A 84 -12.46 -8.80 -6.91
C ARG A 84 -13.71 -8.07 -6.41
N HIS A 85 -14.44 -7.45 -7.32
CA HIS A 85 -15.67 -6.73 -7.04
C HIS A 85 -16.86 -7.44 -7.68
N HIS A 86 -17.38 -8.44 -6.98
CA HIS A 86 -18.56 -9.20 -7.40
C HIS A 86 -19.46 -9.59 -6.21
N GLN A 87 -20.74 -9.87 -6.51
CA GLN A 87 -21.71 -10.41 -5.56
C GLN A 87 -22.46 -11.56 -6.21
N ALA A 88 -22.45 -12.71 -5.54
CA ALA A 88 -23.03 -13.94 -6.07
C ALA A 88 -24.23 -14.48 -5.27
N VAL A 89 -24.38 -14.12 -3.99
CA VAL A 89 -25.59 -14.46 -3.21
C VAL A 89 -26.12 -13.21 -2.55
N HIS A 90 -27.43 -13.00 -2.58
CA HIS A 90 -28.03 -11.83 -1.92
C HIS A 90 -29.27 -12.20 -1.11
N LEU A 91 -29.35 -11.64 0.10
CA LEU A 91 -30.46 -11.86 1.02
C LEU A 91 -31.50 -10.75 0.91
N GLY A 92 -32.60 -11.04 0.23
CA GLY A 92 -33.78 -10.20 0.25
C GLY A 92 -34.56 -10.38 1.55
N ARG A 93 -34.07 -9.85 2.67
CA ARG A 93 -34.69 -9.97 4.02
C ARG A 93 -36.19 -9.64 4.02
N ARG A 94 -36.55 -8.50 3.42
CA ARG A 94 -37.95 -8.01 3.30
C ARG A 94 -38.84 -8.89 2.40
N ARG A 95 -38.22 -9.57 1.42
CA ARG A 95 -38.88 -10.49 0.48
C ARG A 95 -38.71 -11.95 0.90
N ARG A 96 -38.12 -12.21 2.07
CA ARG A 96 -37.78 -13.54 2.58
C ARG A 96 -37.15 -14.43 1.50
N THR A 97 -36.20 -13.86 0.75
CA THR A 97 -35.68 -14.49 -0.47
C THR A 97 -34.16 -14.62 -0.42
N ILE A 98 -33.65 -15.77 -0.83
CA ILE A 98 -32.25 -15.95 -1.21
C ILE A 98 -32.18 -15.86 -2.73
N TYR A 99 -31.45 -14.86 -3.23
CA TYR A 99 -31.20 -14.70 -4.67
C TYR A 99 -29.89 -15.38 -5.04
N LEU A 100 -29.95 -16.20 -6.09
CA LEU A 100 -28.81 -16.92 -6.65
C LEU A 100 -28.81 -16.71 -8.18
N PRO A 101 -27.67 -16.36 -8.80
CA PRO A 101 -27.55 -16.33 -10.25
C PRO A 101 -27.56 -17.76 -10.79
N GLU A 102 -28.26 -17.94 -11.91
CA GLU A 102 -28.32 -19.23 -12.62
C GLU A 102 -26.93 -19.74 -13.00
N LEU A 103 -25.99 -18.83 -13.32
CA LEU A 103 -24.60 -19.12 -13.61
C LEU A 103 -23.92 -20.01 -12.55
N LEU A 104 -24.21 -19.86 -11.25
CA LEU A 104 -23.53 -20.65 -10.21
C LEU A 104 -23.93 -22.13 -10.26
N MET A 105 -25.14 -22.43 -10.72
CA MET A 105 -25.58 -23.82 -10.90
C MET A 105 -24.85 -24.47 -12.07
N LEU A 106 -24.72 -23.74 -13.18
CA LEU A 106 -23.97 -24.17 -14.36
C LEU A 106 -22.50 -24.37 -14.02
N GLN A 107 -21.87 -23.40 -13.36
CA GLN A 107 -20.46 -23.49 -12.96
C GLN A 107 -20.21 -24.70 -12.07
N ALA A 108 -21.10 -24.96 -11.09
CA ALA A 108 -20.93 -26.10 -10.22
C ALA A 108 -21.06 -27.44 -10.96
N GLU A 109 -21.97 -27.53 -11.93
CA GLU A 109 -22.17 -28.71 -12.75
C GLU A 109 -21.00 -28.94 -13.73
N GLU A 110 -20.56 -27.89 -14.43
CA GLU A 110 -19.43 -27.94 -15.38
C GLU A 110 -18.11 -28.32 -14.69
N CYS A 111 -17.85 -27.78 -13.50
CA CYS A 111 -16.69 -28.14 -12.71
C CYS A 111 -16.81 -29.52 -12.03
N GLY A 112 -17.93 -30.23 -12.21
CA GLY A 112 -18.18 -31.54 -11.63
C GLY A 112 -18.24 -31.54 -10.10
N TYR A 113 -18.57 -30.41 -9.48
CA TYR A 113 -18.57 -30.27 -8.02
C TYR A 113 -19.72 -31.04 -7.37
N ASP A 114 -19.47 -31.60 -6.17
CA ASP A 114 -20.51 -32.22 -5.35
C ASP A 114 -21.57 -31.16 -4.99
N TYR A 115 -22.84 -31.55 -5.01
CA TYR A 115 -23.98 -30.77 -4.50
C TYR A 115 -23.74 -30.13 -3.12
N TRP A 116 -22.84 -30.71 -2.31
CA TRP A 116 -22.35 -30.12 -1.06
C TRP A 116 -21.85 -28.68 -1.22
N ALA A 117 -21.12 -28.36 -2.29
CA ALA A 117 -20.54 -27.02 -2.47
C ALA A 117 -21.63 -25.94 -2.59
N ILE A 118 -22.74 -26.20 -3.27
CA ILE A 118 -23.89 -25.26 -3.29
C ILE A 118 -24.66 -25.31 -1.97
N ALA A 119 -24.73 -26.49 -1.32
CA ALA A 119 -25.41 -26.63 -0.03
C ALA A 119 -24.73 -25.76 1.04
N GLU A 120 -23.40 -25.61 0.99
CA GLU A 120 -22.62 -24.72 1.84
C GLU A 120 -23.12 -23.27 1.74
N GLY A 121 -23.19 -22.71 0.53
CA GLY A 121 -23.72 -21.35 0.29
C GLY A 121 -25.17 -21.20 0.74
N LEU A 122 -25.99 -22.24 0.55
CA LEU A 122 -27.38 -22.26 1.01
C LEU A 122 -27.50 -22.32 2.53
N ILE A 123 -26.65 -23.09 3.22
CA ILE A 123 -26.61 -23.14 4.68
C ILE A 123 -26.22 -21.76 5.21
N TYR A 124 -25.18 -21.15 4.65
CA TYR A 124 -24.69 -19.84 5.04
C TYR A 124 -25.78 -18.76 4.89
N ALA A 125 -26.36 -18.63 3.70
CA ALA A 125 -27.42 -17.66 3.40
C ALA A 125 -28.72 -17.96 4.16
N GLY A 126 -29.11 -19.23 4.22
CA GLY A 126 -30.33 -19.69 4.87
C GLY A 126 -30.30 -19.48 6.38
N TRP A 127 -29.16 -19.72 7.02
CA TRP A 127 -28.98 -19.50 8.46
C TRP A 127 -29.24 -18.05 8.84
N MET A 128 -28.54 -17.11 8.19
CA MET A 128 -28.71 -15.67 8.45
C MET A 128 -30.13 -15.19 8.16
N LEU A 129 -30.77 -15.69 7.10
CA LEU A 129 -32.15 -15.31 6.78
C LEU A 129 -33.14 -15.84 7.82
N LEU A 130 -32.96 -17.08 8.30
CA LEU A 130 -33.80 -17.65 9.35
C LEU A 130 -33.60 -16.94 10.69
N ASP A 131 -32.39 -16.51 11.03
CA ASP A 131 -32.12 -15.70 12.22
C ASP A 131 -32.75 -14.31 12.13
N TYR A 132 -32.69 -13.66 10.95
CA TYR A 132 -33.44 -12.42 10.73
C TYR A 132 -34.95 -12.64 10.92
N LEU A 133 -35.50 -13.73 10.39
CA LEU A 133 -36.93 -14.02 10.56
C LEU A 133 -37.29 -14.34 12.01
N LEU A 134 -36.44 -15.06 12.74
CA LEU A 134 -36.60 -15.29 14.17
C LEU A 134 -36.61 -13.97 14.94
N LEU A 135 -35.71 -13.04 14.62
CA LEU A 135 -35.68 -11.70 15.21
C LEU A 135 -36.99 -10.95 14.96
N VAL A 136 -37.49 -10.96 13.72
CA VAL A 136 -38.75 -10.30 13.34
C VAL A 136 -39.97 -10.97 14.01
N ASP A 137 -40.01 -12.30 14.08
CA ASP A 137 -41.11 -13.05 14.71
C ASP A 137 -41.15 -12.77 16.23
N VAL A 138 -40.00 -12.75 16.90
CA VAL A 138 -39.87 -12.37 18.33
C VAL A 138 -40.39 -10.95 18.57
N LEU A 139 -39.98 -9.99 17.72
CA LEU A 139 -40.46 -8.61 17.81
C LEU A 139 -41.97 -8.52 17.54
N THR A 140 -42.47 -9.24 16.53
CA THR A 140 -43.89 -9.26 16.17
C THR A 140 -44.74 -9.78 17.33
N ASP A 141 -44.35 -10.90 17.93
CA ASP A 141 -45.06 -11.47 19.07
C ASP A 141 -44.99 -10.59 20.31
N PHE A 142 -43.84 -9.95 20.55
CA PHE A 142 -43.71 -8.99 21.64
C PHE A 142 -44.63 -7.78 21.43
N GLY A 143 -44.65 -7.19 20.23
CA GLY A 143 -45.55 -6.10 19.86
C GLY A 143 -47.03 -6.49 19.97
N HIS A 144 -47.43 -7.69 19.50
CA HIS A 144 -48.78 -8.21 19.65
C HIS A 144 -49.18 -8.40 21.12
N ARG A 145 -48.27 -8.84 21.99
CA ARG A 145 -48.52 -8.97 23.44
C ARG A 145 -48.68 -7.60 24.10
N ALA A 146 -47.89 -6.60 23.69
CA ALA A 146 -48.04 -5.22 24.13
C ALA A 146 -49.39 -4.61 23.68
N MET A 147 -49.83 -4.89 22.44
CA MET A 147 -51.07 -4.35 21.86
C MET A 147 -52.35 -5.05 22.32
N ARG A 148 -52.35 -6.38 22.53
CA ARG A 148 -53.55 -7.12 23.00
C ARG A 148 -54.01 -6.66 24.39
N ARG A 149 -53.09 -6.29 25.27
CA ARG A 149 -53.44 -5.78 26.62
C ARG A 149 -54.03 -4.37 26.62
N LYS A 150 -53.81 -3.58 25.55
CA LYS A 150 -54.47 -2.27 25.34
C LYS A 150 -55.97 -2.42 25.04
N LYS A 151 -56.40 -3.52 24.41
CA LYS A 151 -57.83 -3.76 24.08
C LYS A 151 -58.63 -4.37 25.24
N SER A 152 -57.97 -5.00 26.21
CA SER A 152 -58.62 -5.60 27.38
C SER A 152 -58.90 -4.62 28.53
N ASP A 153 -58.52 -3.34 28.40
CA ASP A 153 -58.89 -2.28 29.36
C ASP A 153 -59.59 -1.11 28.68
N PRO A 154 -60.93 -1.18 28.52
CA PRO A 154 -61.71 0.05 28.56
C PRO A 154 -62.77 0.11 29.67
N GLN A 155 -63.20 -1.01 30.28
CA GLN A 155 -64.24 -1.03 31.32
C GLN A 155 -64.47 -2.47 31.80
N GLN A 156 -63.96 -2.84 32.97
CA GLN A 156 -64.59 -3.88 33.79
C GLN A 156 -64.29 -3.60 35.25
N GLY A 157 -65.30 -3.05 35.93
CA GLY A 157 -65.35 -2.98 37.38
C GLY A 157 -65.71 -4.33 37.99
N ALA A 158 -65.38 -4.43 39.27
CA ALA A 158 -65.94 -5.30 40.31
C ALA A 158 -65.77 -6.83 40.17
N SER A 159 -64.98 -7.34 41.14
CA SER A 159 -65.11 -8.62 41.87
C SER A 159 -65.05 -9.95 41.10
N SER A 160 -63.98 -10.72 41.33
CA SER A 160 -64.01 -11.90 42.22
C SER A 160 -62.62 -12.52 42.33
N GLU A 161 -62.28 -12.97 43.52
CA GLU A 161 -61.05 -13.67 43.91
C GLU A 161 -60.82 -14.96 43.11
N GLY A 162 -59.53 -15.28 42.87
CA GLY A 162 -59.09 -16.61 42.45
C GLY A 162 -57.88 -16.60 41.52
N ASP A 163 -56.77 -17.13 42.02
CA ASP A 163 -55.66 -17.78 41.31
C ASP A 163 -54.43 -16.96 40.86
N ASP A 164 -53.34 -17.24 41.59
CA ASP A 164 -51.92 -17.30 41.22
C ASP A 164 -51.20 -16.04 40.70
N GLY A 165 -50.86 -15.18 41.66
CA GLY A 165 -49.46 -14.88 41.99
C GLY A 165 -48.52 -14.42 40.87
N LEU A 166 -48.84 -13.32 40.17
CA LEU A 166 -47.87 -12.57 39.35
C LEU A 166 -48.40 -11.16 38.99
N THR A 167 -48.77 -10.37 39.99
CA THR A 167 -49.24 -8.98 39.79
C THR A 167 -48.31 -7.98 40.45
N GLY A 168 -47.53 -7.28 39.63
CA GLY A 168 -46.68 -6.17 40.08
C GLY A 168 -45.67 -5.73 39.03
N TRP A 169 -46.10 -5.48 37.80
CA TRP A 169 -45.21 -4.93 36.75
C TRP A 169 -45.73 -3.53 36.42
N ASN A 170 -44.85 -2.54 36.46
CA ASN A 170 -45.18 -1.15 36.13
C ASN A 170 -45.09 -1.01 34.60
N TRP A 171 -46.22 -0.70 33.93
CA TRP A 171 -46.41 -0.99 32.50
C TRP A 171 -46.23 0.23 31.55
N SER A 172 -45.84 1.41 32.06
CA SER A 172 -45.44 2.57 31.24
C SER A 172 -44.01 2.49 30.70
N GLY A 173 -43.36 1.32 30.80
CA GLY A 173 -42.00 1.04 30.33
C GLY A 173 -41.80 -0.43 29.96
N LEU A 174 -42.68 -0.97 29.11
CA LEU A 174 -42.65 -2.38 28.68
C LEU A 174 -41.33 -2.69 27.96
N ARG A 175 -40.36 -3.18 28.73
CA ARG A 175 -39.07 -3.67 28.24
C ARG A 175 -39.18 -5.17 28.00
N LEU A 176 -38.52 -5.64 26.96
CA LEU A 176 -38.37 -7.07 26.73
C LEU A 176 -37.44 -7.64 27.81
N SER A 177 -37.99 -8.22 28.88
CA SER A 177 -37.20 -8.84 29.95
C SER A 177 -36.52 -10.11 29.45
N GLU A 178 -35.41 -10.50 30.07
CA GLU A 178 -34.66 -11.70 29.69
C GLU A 178 -35.49 -13.00 29.74
N PRO A 179 -36.34 -13.25 30.77
CA PRO A 179 -37.22 -14.44 30.76
C PRO A 179 -38.24 -14.42 29.62
N LEU A 180 -38.76 -13.24 29.26
CA LEU A 180 -39.71 -13.10 28.16
C LEU A 180 -39.03 -13.28 26.80
N LEU A 181 -37.84 -12.71 26.60
CA LEU A 181 -37.02 -12.91 25.41
C LEU A 181 -36.76 -14.40 25.19
N ARG A 182 -36.29 -15.11 26.23
CA ARG A 182 -35.99 -16.55 26.16
C ARG A 182 -37.23 -17.35 25.73
N ARG A 183 -38.39 -17.06 26.34
CA ARG A 183 -39.65 -17.71 25.97
C ARG A 183 -40.05 -17.42 24.52
N LEU A 184 -39.99 -16.16 24.08
CA LEU A 184 -40.37 -15.78 22.72
C LEU A 184 -39.45 -16.41 21.66
N VAL A 185 -38.15 -16.49 21.95
CA VAL A 185 -37.18 -17.17 21.08
C VAL A 185 -37.51 -18.66 21.02
N GLN A 186 -37.81 -19.31 22.14
CA GLN A 186 -38.19 -20.73 22.16
C GLN A 186 -39.50 -20.99 21.40
N ASP A 187 -40.50 -20.12 21.55
CA ASP A 187 -41.80 -20.23 20.88
C ASP A 187 -41.67 -20.09 19.34
N ASN A 188 -40.73 -19.26 18.87
CA ASN A 188 -40.59 -18.91 17.44
C ASN A 188 -39.41 -19.59 16.71
N ASN A 189 -38.44 -20.16 17.43
CA ASN A 189 -37.26 -20.79 16.84
C ASN A 189 -37.61 -22.04 16.02
N ARG A 190 -37.06 -22.11 14.79
CA ARG A 190 -37.31 -23.23 13.86
C ARG A 190 -36.06 -24.04 13.51
N HIS A 191 -34.87 -23.47 13.66
CA HIS A 191 -33.63 -24.03 13.09
C HIS A 191 -32.49 -24.20 14.08
N ARG A 192 -32.40 -23.36 15.13
CA ARG A 192 -31.35 -23.43 16.15
C ARG A 192 -31.58 -24.58 17.10
N ARG A 193 -30.54 -25.36 17.37
CA ARG A 193 -30.61 -26.52 18.28
C ARG A 193 -30.52 -26.09 19.74
N GLN A 194 -31.45 -26.56 20.56
CA GLN A 194 -31.35 -26.46 22.01
C GLN A 194 -30.41 -27.56 22.53
N HIS A 195 -29.57 -27.23 23.50
CA HIS A 195 -28.75 -28.19 24.23
C HIS A 195 -28.87 -27.96 25.74
N PRO A 196 -28.77 -29.00 26.61
CA PRO A 196 -28.82 -28.83 28.07
C PRO A 196 -27.68 -27.97 28.63
N ASP A 197 -26.47 -28.13 28.08
CA ASP A 197 -25.33 -27.25 28.34
C ASP A 197 -25.50 -25.93 27.57
N PRO A 198 -25.63 -24.77 28.24
CA PRO A 198 -25.80 -23.47 27.60
C PRO A 198 -24.68 -23.12 26.62
N GLY A 199 -23.44 -23.51 26.90
CA GLY A 199 -22.29 -23.23 26.04
C GLY A 199 -22.32 -23.94 24.69
N LYS A 200 -23.20 -24.94 24.54
CA LYS A 200 -23.41 -25.70 23.30
C LYS A 200 -24.78 -25.47 22.68
N SER A 201 -25.62 -24.65 23.31
CA SER A 201 -26.98 -24.38 22.84
C SER A 201 -26.98 -23.22 21.84
N GLU A 202 -27.38 -23.50 20.60
CA GLU A 202 -27.46 -22.49 19.54
C GLU A 202 -28.58 -21.48 19.83
N VAL A 203 -29.60 -21.89 20.60
CA VAL A 203 -30.66 -20.98 21.09
C VAL A 203 -30.10 -19.98 22.10
N GLU A 204 -29.27 -20.44 23.04
CA GLU A 204 -28.64 -19.56 24.04
C GLU A 204 -27.60 -18.65 23.39
N GLU A 205 -26.88 -19.13 22.36
CA GLU A 205 -25.99 -18.30 21.54
C GLU A 205 -26.74 -17.12 20.90
N PHE A 206 -27.91 -17.37 20.29
CA PHE A 206 -28.75 -16.31 19.72
C PHE A 206 -29.20 -15.30 20.77
N ILE A 207 -29.73 -15.81 21.90
CA ILE A 207 -30.18 -14.96 23.00
C ILE A 207 -29.02 -14.10 23.50
N ALA A 208 -27.86 -14.69 23.76
CA ALA A 208 -26.70 -13.97 24.27
C ALA A 208 -26.22 -12.87 23.31
N GLY A 209 -26.15 -13.16 22.01
CA GLY A 209 -25.70 -12.19 21.00
C GLY A 209 -26.65 -10.99 20.85
N TYR A 210 -27.97 -11.23 20.80
CA TYR A 210 -28.95 -10.15 20.61
C TYR A 210 -29.51 -9.56 21.90
N ARG A 211 -29.21 -10.14 23.08
CA ARG A 211 -29.74 -9.72 24.38
C ARG A 211 -29.63 -8.22 24.59
N SER A 212 -28.42 -7.68 24.42
CA SER A 212 -28.13 -6.27 24.69
C SER A 212 -28.91 -5.33 23.78
N ALA A 213 -29.19 -5.75 22.54
CA ALA A 213 -29.92 -4.97 21.55
C ALA A 213 -31.44 -5.06 21.80
N LEU A 214 -31.95 -6.28 22.02
CA LEU A 214 -33.38 -6.55 22.19
C LEU A 214 -33.94 -6.05 23.54
N ILE A 215 -33.16 -6.08 24.62
CA ILE A 215 -33.62 -5.55 25.93
C ILE A 215 -33.75 -4.01 25.90
N ARG A 216 -32.98 -3.33 25.03
CA ARG A 216 -33.03 -1.86 24.85
C ARG A 216 -34.19 -1.39 23.99
N VAL A 217 -34.97 -2.31 23.41
CA VAL A 217 -36.20 -1.98 22.68
C VAL A 217 -37.25 -1.53 23.70
N GLU A 218 -37.49 -0.22 23.80
CA GLU A 218 -38.36 0.40 24.82
C GLU A 218 -39.69 0.92 24.25
N GLY A 219 -40.80 0.52 24.89
CA GLY A 219 -42.04 1.31 24.91
C GLY A 219 -42.95 1.24 23.68
N LEU A 220 -44.11 1.87 23.80
CA LEU A 220 -45.20 1.90 22.81
C LEU A 220 -44.86 2.71 21.55
N ASN A 221 -43.93 3.67 21.64
CA ASN A 221 -43.52 4.53 20.52
C ASN A 221 -42.64 3.80 19.50
N VAL A 222 -41.89 2.77 19.91
CA VAL A 222 -41.12 1.91 19.01
C VAL A 222 -42.06 1.05 18.13
N TRP A 223 -43.24 0.69 18.63
CA TRP A 223 -44.28 -0.02 17.85
C TRP A 223 -45.11 0.88 16.93
N SER A 224 -44.73 2.15 16.75
CA SER A 224 -45.18 2.94 15.59
C SER A 224 -44.54 2.46 14.29
N HIS A 225 -43.40 1.77 14.40
CA HIS A 225 -42.70 1.14 13.29
C HIS A 225 -43.11 -0.33 13.18
N GLU A 226 -43.05 -0.86 11.98
CA GLU A 226 -43.34 -2.27 11.75
C GLU A 226 -42.20 -3.14 12.30
N PRO A 227 -42.49 -4.34 12.87
CA PRO A 227 -41.46 -5.20 13.48
C PRO A 227 -40.25 -5.53 12.60
N TRP A 228 -40.44 -5.53 11.27
CA TRP A 228 -39.35 -5.78 10.31
C TRP A 228 -38.39 -4.58 10.14
N GLU A 229 -38.83 -3.35 10.41
CA GLU A 229 -37.99 -2.14 10.41
C GLU A 229 -37.04 -2.18 11.60
N ILE A 230 -37.59 -2.46 12.78
CA ILE A 230 -36.81 -2.65 14.01
C ILE A 230 -35.83 -3.81 13.82
N GLY A 231 -36.30 -4.95 13.29
CA GLY A 231 -35.44 -6.10 13.01
C GLY A 231 -34.32 -5.77 12.02
N ARG A 232 -34.55 -4.90 11.03
CA ARG A 232 -33.49 -4.46 10.09
C ARG A 232 -32.40 -3.67 10.83
N ASP A 233 -32.81 -2.77 11.71
CA ASP A 233 -31.89 -1.87 12.41
C ASP A 233 -31.11 -2.58 13.51
N LEU A 234 -31.67 -3.65 14.09
CA LEU A 234 -30.99 -4.48 15.08
C LEU A 234 -30.12 -5.60 14.51
N PHE A 235 -30.33 -5.99 13.24
CA PHE A 235 -29.63 -7.14 12.65
C PHE A 235 -28.14 -6.86 12.46
N ASP A 236 -27.30 -7.60 13.18
CA ASP A 236 -25.84 -7.47 13.15
C ASP A 236 -25.26 -8.38 12.06
N VAL A 237 -24.86 -7.79 10.94
CA VAL A 237 -24.35 -8.55 9.78
C VAL A 237 -23.06 -9.29 10.12
N ASP A 238 -22.15 -8.68 10.87
CA ASP A 238 -20.83 -9.27 11.14
C ASP A 238 -20.93 -10.42 12.15
N LEU A 239 -21.82 -10.30 13.14
CA LEU A 239 -22.15 -11.41 14.03
C LEU A 239 -22.76 -12.59 13.28
N GLU A 240 -23.72 -12.32 12.39
CA GLU A 240 -24.46 -13.33 11.65
C GLU A 240 -23.59 -14.07 10.63
N GLN A 241 -22.71 -13.36 9.93
CA GLN A 241 -21.73 -13.97 9.05
C GLN A 241 -20.79 -14.91 9.80
N ARG A 242 -20.31 -14.51 10.99
CA ARG A 242 -19.46 -15.37 11.84
C ARG A 242 -20.20 -16.62 12.31
N TRP A 243 -21.44 -16.49 12.78
CA TRP A 243 -22.25 -17.63 13.21
C TRP A 243 -22.57 -18.58 12.05
N ALA A 244 -22.91 -18.05 10.88
CA ALA A 244 -23.16 -18.84 9.68
C ALA A 244 -21.91 -19.62 9.25
N GLN A 245 -20.73 -18.99 9.27
CA GLN A 245 -19.46 -19.65 8.95
C GLN A 245 -19.11 -20.75 9.96
N MET A 246 -19.19 -20.48 11.27
CA MET A 246 -18.95 -21.50 12.30
C MET A 246 -19.96 -22.65 12.23
N LYS A 247 -21.23 -22.37 11.87
CA LYS A 247 -22.25 -23.40 11.69
C LYS A 247 -21.92 -24.30 10.51
N MET A 248 -21.54 -23.71 9.40
CA MET A 248 -21.12 -24.39 8.18
C MET A 248 -19.92 -25.29 8.44
N GLU A 249 -18.88 -24.78 9.11
CA GLU A 249 -17.71 -25.57 9.51
C GLU A 249 -18.12 -26.75 10.39
N ARG A 250 -18.91 -26.54 11.44
CA ARG A 250 -19.42 -27.64 12.29
C ARG A 250 -20.19 -28.70 11.50
N ILE A 251 -20.98 -28.30 10.50
CA ILE A 251 -21.72 -29.26 9.65
C ILE A 251 -20.74 -30.05 8.79
N ALA A 252 -19.77 -29.39 8.15
CA ALA A 252 -18.76 -30.09 7.36
C ALA A 252 -18.05 -31.17 8.19
N ASP A 253 -17.71 -30.84 9.44
CA ASP A 253 -17.04 -31.74 10.39
C ASP A 253 -17.92 -32.92 10.79
N ILE A 254 -19.18 -32.68 11.14
CA ILE A 254 -20.11 -33.71 11.61
C ILE A 254 -20.44 -34.75 10.53
N PHE A 255 -20.57 -34.30 9.28
CA PHE A 255 -20.98 -35.15 8.16
C PHE A 255 -19.81 -35.63 7.30
N ASP A 256 -18.57 -35.37 7.75
CA ASP A 256 -17.32 -35.69 7.03
C ASP A 256 -17.36 -35.22 5.57
N TYR A 257 -17.95 -34.05 5.34
CA TYR A 257 -17.98 -33.49 4.00
C TYR A 257 -16.61 -32.92 3.64
N PRO A 258 -16.18 -33.04 2.37
CA PRO A 258 -14.89 -32.52 1.95
C PRO A 258 -14.80 -31.02 2.23
N ARG A 259 -13.84 -30.62 3.07
CA ARG A 259 -13.48 -29.21 3.28
C ARG A 259 -12.58 -28.67 2.17
N MET A 260 -12.32 -29.48 1.15
CA MET A 260 -11.56 -29.08 -0.02
C MET A 260 -12.34 -28.12 -0.91
N PHE A 261 -13.64 -27.93 -0.70
CA PHE A 261 -14.47 -26.99 -1.45
C PHE A 261 -14.93 -25.87 -0.54
N LEU A 262 -14.68 -24.63 -0.95
CA LEU A 262 -15.33 -23.46 -0.40
C LEU A 262 -16.21 -22.90 -1.52
N PHE A 263 -17.52 -22.86 -1.34
CA PHE A 263 -18.49 -22.31 -2.30
C PHE A 263 -18.02 -20.96 -2.86
N ASP A 264 -17.46 -20.14 -1.99
CA ASP A 264 -16.91 -18.84 -2.34
C ASP A 264 -15.65 -18.94 -3.23
N ARG A 265 -14.69 -19.81 -2.88
CA ARG A 265 -13.43 -19.96 -3.62
C ARG A 265 -13.62 -20.60 -4.99
N ASP A 266 -14.31 -21.74 -5.02
CA ASP A 266 -14.27 -22.64 -6.18
C ASP A 266 -15.40 -22.35 -7.18
N ILE A 267 -16.56 -21.92 -6.68
CA ILE A 267 -17.71 -21.65 -7.53
C ILE A 267 -17.83 -20.15 -7.80
N ILE A 268 -17.86 -19.30 -6.75
CA ILE A 268 -18.07 -17.87 -6.93
C ILE A 268 -16.85 -17.20 -7.57
N HIS A 269 -15.65 -17.35 -6.98
CA HIS A 269 -14.42 -16.77 -7.53
C HIS A 269 -14.00 -17.45 -8.84
N GLY A 270 -14.30 -18.74 -9.01
CA GLY A 270 -14.17 -19.44 -10.28
C GLY A 270 -15.02 -18.79 -11.38
N ALA A 271 -16.32 -18.63 -11.13
CA ALA A 271 -17.24 -17.95 -12.06
C ALA A 271 -16.83 -16.49 -12.31
N ALA A 272 -16.36 -15.78 -11.29
CA ALA A 272 -15.87 -14.40 -11.42
C ALA A 272 -14.63 -14.32 -12.32
N ARG A 273 -13.68 -15.26 -12.18
CA ARG A 273 -12.49 -15.38 -13.04
C ARG A 273 -12.86 -15.71 -14.48
N ASP A 274 -13.76 -16.66 -14.70
CA ASP A 274 -14.22 -17.05 -16.03
C ASP A 274 -14.97 -15.89 -16.72
N LEU A 275 -15.77 -15.15 -15.96
CA LEU A 275 -16.47 -13.97 -16.45
C LEU A 275 -15.51 -12.82 -16.78
N ALA A 276 -14.52 -12.55 -15.92
CA ALA A 276 -13.47 -11.57 -16.20
C ALA A 276 -12.70 -11.93 -17.47
N THR A 277 -12.35 -13.20 -17.64
CA THR A 277 -11.64 -13.72 -18.83
C THR A 277 -12.48 -13.55 -20.09
N ARG A 278 -13.77 -13.95 -20.07
CA ARG A 278 -14.71 -13.74 -21.18
C ARG A 278 -14.87 -12.27 -21.56
N ARG A 279 -14.83 -11.37 -20.57
CA ARG A 279 -14.90 -9.91 -20.76
C ARG A 279 -13.54 -9.26 -21.05
N ARG A 280 -12.46 -10.04 -21.18
CA ARG A 280 -11.08 -9.55 -21.37
C ARG A 280 -10.65 -8.52 -20.32
N GLN A 281 -11.12 -8.69 -19.09
CA GLN A 281 -10.72 -7.86 -17.96
C GLN A 281 -9.36 -8.32 -17.42
N PRO A 282 -8.55 -7.39 -16.91
CA PRO A 282 -7.27 -7.72 -16.28
C PRO A 282 -7.49 -8.57 -15.04
N LEU A 283 -6.76 -9.68 -14.93
CA LEU A 283 -6.77 -10.54 -13.75
C LEU A 283 -5.70 -10.14 -12.73
N GLU A 284 -4.62 -9.51 -13.19
CA GLU A 284 -3.55 -9.05 -12.30
C GLU A 284 -4.00 -7.85 -11.45
N PRO A 285 -3.54 -7.76 -10.20
CA PRO A 285 -3.86 -6.64 -9.32
C PRO A 285 -3.27 -5.34 -9.88
N LYS A 286 -4.06 -4.26 -9.87
CA LYS A 286 -3.65 -2.94 -10.39
C LYS A 286 -3.42 -1.91 -9.29
N SER A 287 -3.85 -2.23 -8.08
CA SER A 287 -3.75 -1.36 -6.92
C SER A 287 -3.35 -2.15 -5.68
N PHE A 288 -2.89 -1.45 -4.64
CA PHE A 288 -2.61 -2.06 -3.35
C PHE A 288 -3.86 -2.76 -2.77
N ALA A 289 -5.04 -2.16 -2.94
CA ALA A 289 -6.30 -2.76 -2.48
C ALA A 289 -6.58 -4.10 -3.18
N ASP A 290 -6.29 -4.20 -4.48
CA ASP A 290 -6.42 -5.45 -5.24
C ASP A 290 -5.46 -6.52 -4.73
N ALA A 291 -4.19 -6.15 -4.52
CA ALA A 291 -3.17 -7.08 -4.02
C ALA A 291 -3.50 -7.57 -2.60
N LEU A 292 -3.98 -6.68 -1.74
CA LEU A 292 -4.39 -7.01 -0.38
C LEU A 292 -5.63 -7.92 -0.39
N HIS A 293 -6.59 -7.67 -1.28
CA HIS A 293 -7.74 -8.55 -1.49
C HIS A 293 -7.29 -9.96 -1.87
N ASP A 294 -6.45 -10.09 -2.91
CA ASP A 294 -5.95 -11.40 -3.37
C ASP A 294 -5.17 -12.15 -2.28
N TYR A 295 -4.39 -11.42 -1.47
CA TYR A 295 -3.68 -12.00 -0.34
C TYR A 295 -4.63 -12.51 0.75
N LYS A 296 -5.66 -11.74 1.09
CA LYS A 296 -6.70 -12.14 2.05
C LYS A 296 -7.46 -13.38 1.57
N ASP A 297 -7.82 -13.40 0.29
CA ASP A 297 -8.45 -14.55 -0.33
C ASP A 297 -7.56 -15.78 -0.24
N ALA A 298 -6.29 -15.66 -0.63
CA ALA A 298 -5.34 -16.77 -0.55
C ALA A 298 -5.21 -17.31 0.88
N HIS A 299 -5.15 -16.46 1.91
CA HIS A 299 -5.14 -16.89 3.31
C HIS A 299 -6.43 -17.55 3.75
N ARG A 300 -7.57 -17.03 3.30
CA ARG A 300 -8.88 -17.59 3.61
C ARG A 300 -9.07 -18.97 2.96
N PHE A 301 -8.51 -19.15 1.78
CA PHE A 301 -8.78 -20.27 0.89
C PHE A 301 -7.74 -21.38 0.93
N ASP A 302 -6.52 -21.08 1.36
CA ASP A 302 -5.39 -22.00 1.37
C ASP A 302 -4.87 -22.21 2.80
N ARG A 303 -5.38 -23.26 3.46
CA ARG A 303 -4.95 -23.62 4.82
C ARG A 303 -3.50 -24.11 4.89
N HIS A 304 -2.99 -24.65 3.79
CA HIS A 304 -1.65 -25.23 3.70
C HIS A 304 -0.97 -24.74 2.42
N PRO A 305 -0.63 -23.44 2.37
CA PRO A 305 -0.11 -22.84 1.16
C PRO A 305 1.21 -23.47 0.74
N LEU A 306 1.37 -23.63 -0.57
CA LEU A 306 2.62 -24.06 -1.16
C LEU A 306 3.76 -23.15 -0.64
N MET A 307 4.83 -23.76 -0.17
CA MET A 307 6.00 -23.05 0.27
C MET A 307 6.88 -22.69 -0.94
N THR A 308 7.47 -21.50 -0.91
CA THR A 308 8.40 -21.01 -1.94
C THR A 308 9.61 -20.38 -1.29
N GLU A 309 10.74 -20.42 -2.00
CA GLU A 309 11.90 -19.62 -1.65
C GLU A 309 11.59 -18.14 -1.89
N PHE A 310 11.92 -17.31 -0.91
CA PHE A 310 11.78 -15.86 -0.97
C PHE A 310 12.86 -15.21 -0.11
N CYS A 311 13.65 -14.30 -0.69
CA CYS A 311 14.87 -13.78 -0.09
C CYS A 311 15.84 -14.91 0.31
N ARG A 312 16.16 -15.05 1.60
CA ARG A 312 17.05 -16.10 2.15
C ARG A 312 16.28 -17.23 2.88
N GLY A 313 14.96 -17.27 2.77
CA GLY A 313 14.13 -18.19 3.54
C GLY A 313 13.01 -18.82 2.73
N ILE A 314 12.30 -19.75 3.36
CA ILE A 314 11.12 -20.41 2.81
C ILE A 314 9.88 -19.78 3.44
N VAL A 315 8.97 -19.29 2.62
CA VAL A 315 7.72 -18.65 3.06
C VAL A 315 6.53 -19.19 2.26
N PRO A 316 5.29 -19.01 2.76
CA PRO A 316 4.09 -19.28 1.97
C PRO A 316 4.09 -18.49 0.65
N LYS A 317 3.80 -19.16 -0.47
CA LYS A 317 3.74 -18.54 -1.81
C LYS A 317 2.83 -17.30 -1.87
N PRO A 318 1.63 -17.28 -1.26
CA PRO A 318 0.80 -16.07 -1.24
C PRO A 318 1.49 -14.87 -0.60
N ARG A 319 2.29 -15.09 0.45
CA ARG A 319 3.06 -14.03 1.12
C ARG A 319 4.17 -13.48 0.22
N ALA A 320 4.92 -14.36 -0.46
CA ALA A 320 5.93 -13.94 -1.41
C ALA A 320 5.32 -13.11 -2.55
N LEU A 321 4.24 -13.62 -3.16
CA LEU A 321 3.53 -12.95 -4.25
C LEU A 321 3.02 -11.58 -3.83
N PHE A 322 2.33 -11.49 -2.69
CA PHE A 322 1.82 -10.21 -2.18
C PHE A 322 2.94 -9.18 -2.00
N LEU A 323 4.06 -9.56 -1.37
CA LEU A 323 5.19 -8.65 -1.16
C LEU A 323 5.85 -8.22 -2.48
N GLN A 324 5.96 -9.12 -3.46
CA GLN A 324 6.44 -8.81 -4.81
C GLN A 324 5.52 -7.80 -5.49
N THR A 325 4.22 -8.11 -5.53
CA THR A 325 3.20 -7.25 -6.14
C THR A 325 3.17 -5.87 -5.51
N VAL A 326 3.25 -5.75 -4.18
CA VAL A 326 3.29 -4.45 -3.48
C VAL A 326 4.47 -3.58 -3.97
N VAL A 327 5.63 -4.18 -4.23
CA VAL A 327 6.81 -3.46 -4.72
C VAL A 327 6.69 -3.15 -6.22
N GLU A 328 6.18 -4.09 -7.01
CA GLU A 328 5.97 -3.97 -8.47
C GLU A 328 4.89 -2.95 -8.84
N LEU A 329 3.89 -2.75 -7.98
CA LEU A 329 2.91 -1.66 -8.08
C LEU A 329 3.54 -0.27 -7.91
N GLY A 330 4.83 -0.19 -7.57
CA GLY A 330 5.56 1.05 -7.47
C GLY A 330 5.13 1.90 -6.28
N VAL A 331 5.30 3.22 -6.40
CA VAL A 331 5.06 4.18 -5.32
C VAL A 331 3.67 4.01 -4.70
N ALA A 332 2.64 3.78 -5.54
CA ALA A 332 1.27 3.54 -5.09
C ALA A 332 1.12 2.28 -4.23
N GLY A 333 1.89 1.22 -4.53
CA GLY A 333 1.89 -0.02 -3.78
C GLY A 333 2.46 0.15 -2.37
N LEU A 334 3.67 0.71 -2.24
CA LEU A 334 4.28 0.96 -0.93
C LEU A 334 3.49 1.99 -0.12
N ARG A 335 3.00 3.07 -0.76
CA ARG A 335 2.15 4.07 -0.11
C ARG A 335 0.91 3.42 0.48
N GLY A 336 0.17 2.65 -0.32
CA GLY A 336 -0.99 1.91 0.14
C GLY A 336 -0.70 0.95 1.29
N PHE A 337 0.46 0.27 1.25
CA PHE A 337 0.91 -0.59 2.35
C PHE A 337 1.12 0.19 3.65
N PHE A 338 1.86 1.30 3.60
CA PHE A 338 2.15 2.10 4.79
C PHE A 338 0.91 2.85 5.32
N ASP A 339 -0.01 3.24 4.43
CA ASP A 339 -1.31 3.79 4.82
C ASP A 339 -2.14 2.72 5.55
N ALA A 340 -2.23 1.51 5.02
CA ALA A 340 -2.93 0.41 5.71
C ALA A 340 -2.26 0.04 7.04
N TYR A 341 -0.92 0.06 7.10
CA TYR A 341 -0.17 -0.14 8.34
C TYR A 341 -0.47 0.93 9.40
N ARG A 342 -0.58 2.19 8.97
CA ARG A 342 -0.99 3.34 9.81
C ARG A 342 -2.35 3.14 10.44
N HIS A 343 -3.30 2.60 9.68
CA HIS A 343 -4.68 2.33 10.11
C HIS A 343 -4.83 0.99 10.85
N GLY A 344 -3.73 0.28 11.15
CA GLY A 344 -3.78 -0.94 11.95
C GLY A 344 -4.35 -2.15 11.21
N VAL A 345 -4.29 -2.19 9.87
CA VAL A 345 -4.74 -3.35 9.08
C VAL A 345 -3.90 -4.58 9.46
N PRO A 346 -4.50 -5.66 10.02
CA PRO A 346 -3.77 -6.78 10.60
C PRO A 346 -2.72 -7.40 9.68
N GLU A 347 -3.07 -7.61 8.41
CA GLU A 347 -2.16 -8.24 7.44
C GLU A 347 -0.89 -7.41 7.22
N THR A 348 -1.01 -6.08 7.22
CA THR A 348 0.14 -5.20 7.04
C THR A 348 1.00 -5.12 8.30
N LEU A 349 0.40 -5.22 9.49
CA LEU A 349 1.12 -5.28 10.76
C LEU A 349 2.01 -6.53 10.83
N ASP A 350 1.46 -7.67 10.43
CA ASP A 350 2.19 -8.95 10.42
C ASP A 350 3.29 -8.97 9.35
N LEU A 351 3.10 -8.26 8.24
CA LEU A 351 4.00 -8.30 7.11
C LEU A 351 5.04 -7.19 7.07
N VAL A 352 4.96 -6.15 7.90
CA VAL A 352 5.86 -4.99 7.82
C VAL A 352 7.34 -5.39 7.89
N HIS A 353 7.69 -6.33 8.76
CA HIS A 353 9.07 -6.83 8.86
C HIS A 353 9.49 -7.62 7.61
N SER A 354 8.55 -8.39 7.04
CA SER A 354 8.79 -9.16 5.82
C SER A 354 9.04 -8.26 4.62
N LEU A 355 8.19 -7.24 4.45
CA LEU A 355 8.35 -6.22 3.42
C LEU A 355 9.68 -5.50 3.58
N TRP A 356 10.03 -5.13 4.81
CA TRP A 356 11.30 -4.49 5.09
C TRP A 356 12.50 -5.35 4.66
N MET A 357 12.54 -6.61 5.10
CA MET A 357 13.62 -7.51 4.72
C MET A 357 13.68 -7.76 3.22
N TYR A 358 12.52 -7.77 2.54
CA TYR A 358 12.45 -7.86 1.09
C TYR A 358 13.04 -6.63 0.41
N LEU A 359 12.62 -5.42 0.78
CA LEU A 359 13.18 -4.16 0.24
C LEU A 359 14.70 -4.07 0.44
N VAL A 360 15.19 -4.51 1.60
CA VAL A 360 16.62 -4.59 1.91
C VAL A 360 17.36 -5.56 0.98
N SER A 361 16.75 -6.70 0.64
CA SER A 361 17.35 -7.66 -0.30
C SER A 361 17.51 -7.11 -1.72
N LEU A 362 16.61 -6.19 -2.10
CA LEU A 362 16.57 -5.51 -3.39
C LEU A 362 17.50 -4.30 -3.50
N SER A 363 18.31 -4.03 -2.47
CA SER A 363 19.16 -2.85 -2.41
C SER A 363 20.64 -3.19 -2.24
N SER A 364 21.50 -2.41 -2.88
CA SER A 364 22.92 -2.32 -2.57
C SER A 364 23.25 -1.41 -1.39
N ASP A 365 22.33 -0.55 -0.98
CA ASP A 365 22.40 0.31 0.21
C ASP A 365 21.32 -0.06 1.24
N PRO A 366 21.45 -1.23 1.89
CA PRO A 366 20.43 -1.71 2.82
C PRO A 366 20.24 -0.75 3.99
N ALA A 367 21.30 -0.09 4.48
CA ALA A 367 21.24 0.86 5.59
C ALA A 367 20.33 2.07 5.28
N GLY A 368 20.39 2.60 4.05
CA GLY A 368 19.48 3.65 3.60
C GLY A 368 18.02 3.18 3.63
N VAL A 369 17.73 1.99 3.08
CA VAL A 369 16.38 1.39 3.16
C VAL A 369 15.93 1.20 4.61
N PHE A 370 16.83 0.75 5.50
CA PHE A 370 16.57 0.65 6.95
C PHE A 370 16.12 1.98 7.56
N ALA A 371 16.79 3.08 7.25
CA ALA A 371 16.45 4.39 7.80
C ALA A 371 15.05 4.86 7.38
N HIS A 372 14.70 4.75 6.08
CA HIS A 372 13.41 5.23 5.58
C HIS A 372 12.23 4.34 6.02
N VAL A 373 12.36 3.02 5.93
CA VAL A 373 11.32 2.09 6.41
C VAL A 373 11.14 2.23 7.93
N GLY A 374 12.23 2.41 8.68
CA GLY A 374 12.20 2.66 10.11
C GLY A 374 11.38 3.89 10.47
N ARG A 375 11.54 5.00 9.73
CA ARG A 375 10.79 6.24 9.91
C ARG A 375 9.31 6.10 9.58
N LEU A 376 8.97 5.46 8.46
CA LEU A 376 7.59 5.17 8.09
C LEU A 376 6.93 4.26 9.13
N ARG A 377 7.64 3.29 9.69
CA ARG A 377 7.09 2.39 10.71
C ARG A 377 6.86 3.07 12.06
N SER A 378 7.80 3.89 12.53
CA SER A 378 7.75 4.47 13.86
C SER A 378 6.78 5.64 14.00
N ARG A 379 6.57 6.40 12.92
CA ARG A 379 5.78 7.64 12.95
C ARG A 379 4.41 7.56 12.25
N ALA A 380 4.03 6.37 11.78
CA ALA A 380 2.76 6.17 11.10
C ALA A 380 1.66 5.54 11.97
N ARG A 381 1.93 4.99 13.17
CA ARG A 381 0.85 4.38 13.98
C ARG A 381 0.02 5.45 14.70
N HIS A 382 -1.28 5.56 14.37
CA HIS A 382 -2.28 6.02 15.32
C HIS A 382 -2.71 4.82 16.16
N VAL A 383 -2.41 4.84 17.46
CA VAL A 383 -3.07 3.94 18.41
C VAL A 383 -4.24 4.72 18.98
N ASP A 384 -5.47 4.35 18.63
CA ASP A 384 -6.66 4.95 19.22
C ASP A 384 -6.60 4.83 20.75
N GLY A 385 -6.56 5.97 21.44
CA GLY A 385 -6.80 6.06 22.88
C GLY A 385 -5.61 5.85 23.82
N VAL A 386 -4.38 5.69 23.33
CA VAL A 386 -3.19 5.71 24.20
C VAL A 386 -2.15 6.63 23.57
N GLU A 387 -1.89 7.77 24.22
CA GLU A 387 -0.67 8.54 23.98
C GLU A 387 0.52 7.59 24.22
N VAL A 388 1.10 7.09 23.14
CA VAL A 388 2.37 6.36 23.24
C VAL A 388 3.41 7.40 23.62
N ASP A 389 4.06 7.18 24.77
CA ASP A 389 5.07 8.03 25.41
C ASP A 389 5.83 8.93 24.40
N GLY A 390 5.64 10.24 24.52
CA GLY A 390 6.54 11.24 23.92
C GLY A 390 6.02 12.06 22.75
N GLY A 391 4.70 12.24 22.59
CA GLY A 391 4.14 13.37 21.80
C GLY A 391 4.64 13.47 20.35
N GLN A 392 4.87 12.34 19.67
CA GLN A 392 5.40 12.36 18.31
C GLN A 392 4.32 12.70 17.29
N VAL A 393 4.54 13.79 16.56
CA VAL A 393 3.66 14.28 15.47
C VAL A 393 3.64 13.25 14.32
N PRO A 394 2.44 12.89 13.79
CA PRO A 394 2.34 12.04 12.60
C PRO A 394 3.09 12.65 11.42
N LEU A 395 3.68 11.81 10.55
CA LEU A 395 4.33 12.31 9.33
C LEU A 395 3.32 13.06 8.45
N SER A 396 3.75 14.21 7.94
CA SER A 396 3.06 14.91 6.87
C SER A 396 3.14 14.14 5.54
N GLU A 397 2.22 14.40 4.61
CA GLU A 397 2.24 13.80 3.26
C GLU A 397 3.60 14.00 2.56
N ARG A 398 4.18 15.20 2.68
CA ARG A 398 5.51 15.52 2.13
C ARG A 398 6.62 14.66 2.74
N GLU A 399 6.56 14.35 4.04
CA GLU A 399 7.54 13.49 4.70
C GLU A 399 7.36 12.02 4.30
N ILE A 400 6.11 11.57 4.09
CA ILE A 400 5.83 10.23 3.56
C ILE A 400 6.45 10.11 2.16
N ASP A 401 6.21 11.09 1.28
CA ASP A 401 6.76 11.12 -0.08
C ASP A 401 8.28 11.12 -0.09
N ARG A 402 8.90 11.90 0.80
CA ARG A 402 10.34 11.89 1.05
C ARG A 402 10.83 10.48 1.41
N HIS A 403 10.21 9.81 2.36
CA HIS A 403 10.66 8.48 2.77
C HIS A 403 10.39 7.41 1.70
N LEU A 404 9.28 7.48 0.97
CA LEU A 404 9.00 6.59 -0.17
C LEU A 404 10.03 6.76 -1.28
N THR A 405 10.42 8.00 -1.58
CA THR A 405 11.48 8.32 -2.55
C THR A 405 12.81 7.72 -2.12
N GLY A 406 13.18 7.91 -0.85
CA GLY A 406 14.42 7.37 -0.28
C GLY A 406 14.48 5.84 -0.30
N ILE A 407 13.34 5.14 -0.28
CA ILE A 407 13.27 3.69 -0.49
C ILE A 407 13.45 3.37 -1.98
N TYR A 408 12.61 3.92 -2.86
CA TYR A 408 12.54 3.52 -4.27
C TYR A 408 13.84 3.76 -5.02
N VAL A 409 14.48 4.91 -4.80
CA VAL A 409 15.79 5.24 -5.40
C VAL A 409 16.87 4.24 -4.99
N ARG A 410 16.71 3.54 -3.87
CA ARG A 410 17.69 2.55 -3.38
C ARG A 410 17.38 1.11 -3.79
N LEU A 411 16.32 0.82 -4.55
CA LEU A 411 15.96 -0.54 -4.99
C LEU A 411 16.70 -0.97 -6.28
N ASP A 412 17.99 -0.69 -6.37
CA ASP A 412 18.81 -0.86 -7.59
C ASP A 412 18.92 -2.31 -8.10
N ARG A 413 18.59 -3.31 -7.27
CA ARG A 413 18.56 -4.73 -7.68
C ARG A 413 17.19 -5.21 -8.14
N LEU A 414 16.17 -4.36 -8.12
CA LEU A 414 14.83 -4.70 -8.59
C LEU A 414 14.80 -4.77 -10.12
N PRO A 415 14.23 -5.83 -10.74
CA PRO A 415 14.00 -5.85 -12.18
C PRO A 415 13.17 -4.65 -12.63
N GLY A 416 13.62 -3.93 -13.66
CA GLY A 416 12.94 -2.71 -14.11
C GLY A 416 13.10 -1.51 -13.16
N TYR A 417 14.05 -1.56 -12.22
CA TYR A 417 14.35 -0.50 -11.24
C TYR A 417 14.26 0.92 -11.80
N ARG A 418 14.93 1.22 -12.92
CA ARG A 418 14.95 2.57 -13.52
C ARG A 418 13.55 3.06 -13.91
N GLN A 419 12.68 2.18 -14.39
CA GLN A 419 11.32 2.53 -14.76
C GLN A 419 10.45 2.81 -13.52
N LEU A 420 10.60 1.99 -12.47
CA LEU A 420 9.87 2.18 -11.22
C LEU A 420 10.35 3.40 -10.45
N ALA A 421 11.67 3.65 -10.41
CA ALA A 421 12.26 4.81 -9.75
C ALA A 421 11.80 6.13 -10.38
N ARG A 422 11.51 6.18 -11.69
CA ARG A 422 10.95 7.38 -12.35
C ARG A 422 9.62 7.83 -11.79
N GLN A 423 8.84 6.95 -11.16
CA GLN A 423 7.56 7.31 -10.56
C GLN A 423 7.72 8.29 -9.38
N VAL A 424 8.90 8.42 -8.79
CA VAL A 424 9.13 9.39 -7.70
C VAL A 424 9.10 10.84 -8.17
N ILE A 425 9.20 11.09 -9.49
CA ILE A 425 9.08 12.43 -10.07
C ILE A 425 7.69 13.02 -9.73
N ASP A 426 6.65 12.20 -9.77
CA ASP A 426 5.26 12.59 -9.52
C ASP A 426 4.98 12.94 -8.04
N LEU A 427 5.91 12.60 -7.13
CA LEU A 427 5.82 12.92 -5.69
C LEU A 427 6.23 14.36 -5.36
N GLY A 428 6.78 15.11 -6.32
CA GLY A 428 7.04 16.54 -6.19
C GLY A 428 8.08 16.91 -5.12
N VAL A 429 7.79 17.94 -4.32
CA VAL A 429 8.81 18.61 -3.47
C VAL A 429 9.44 17.67 -2.45
N GLY A 430 8.68 16.76 -1.83
CA GLY A 430 9.22 15.81 -0.85
C GLY A 430 10.25 14.85 -1.46
N ALA A 431 10.02 14.41 -2.70
CA ALA A 431 10.96 13.59 -3.44
C ALA A 431 12.23 14.36 -3.81
N HIS A 432 12.08 15.59 -4.32
CA HIS A 432 13.20 16.45 -4.71
C HIS A 432 14.17 16.69 -3.54
N ASP A 433 13.65 17.03 -2.35
CA ASP A 433 14.48 17.25 -1.16
C ASP A 433 15.24 15.98 -0.73
N GLU A 434 14.62 14.81 -0.88
CA GLU A 434 15.27 13.54 -0.54
C GLU A 434 16.39 13.19 -1.52
N LEU A 435 16.15 13.36 -2.82
CA LEU A 435 17.16 13.10 -3.84
C LEU A 435 18.40 14.00 -3.64
N LEU A 436 18.17 15.27 -3.29
CA LEU A 436 19.25 16.18 -2.94
C LEU A 436 19.98 15.76 -1.66
N ALA A 437 19.24 15.42 -0.60
CA ALA A 437 19.84 14.97 0.65
C ALA A 437 20.66 13.68 0.44
N LEU A 438 20.20 12.79 -0.43
CA LEU A 438 20.94 11.59 -0.84
C LEU A 438 22.26 11.97 -1.51
N ILE A 439 22.25 12.89 -2.48
CA ILE A 439 23.46 13.34 -3.16
C ILE A 439 24.41 14.06 -2.19
N GLN A 440 23.90 14.92 -1.31
CA GLN A 440 24.68 15.66 -0.32
C GLN A 440 25.37 14.75 0.71
N ASN A 441 24.67 13.71 1.19
CA ASN A 441 25.24 12.71 2.10
C ASN A 441 26.33 11.85 1.43
N HIS A 442 26.43 11.90 0.10
CA HIS A 442 27.51 11.28 -0.68
C HIS A 442 28.63 12.27 -1.03
N GLY A 443 28.67 13.43 -0.36
CA GLY A 443 29.64 14.52 -0.53
C GLY A 443 31.09 14.03 -0.58
N LEU A 444 31.79 14.49 -1.62
CA LEU A 444 33.19 14.25 -1.89
C LEU A 444 33.99 15.41 -1.28
N GLU A 445 34.70 15.18 -0.18
CA GLU A 445 35.77 16.08 0.24
C GLU A 445 37.08 15.67 -0.45
N ASP A 446 37.94 16.63 -0.79
CA ASP A 446 39.22 16.41 -1.48
C ASP A 446 40.17 15.45 -0.75
N ALA A 447 39.92 15.19 0.55
CA ALA A 447 40.76 14.41 1.45
C ALA A 447 40.21 13.02 1.82
N ASP A 448 39.00 12.63 1.39
CA ASP A 448 38.42 11.35 1.80
C ASP A 448 39.08 10.15 1.11
N GLU A 449 39.50 9.16 1.91
CA GLU A 449 40.04 7.88 1.42
C GLU A 449 38.96 7.10 0.65
N TRP A 450 38.99 7.27 -0.68
CA TRP A 450 38.12 6.71 -1.71
C TRP A 450 37.91 5.18 -1.69
N ALA A 451 38.73 4.45 -0.93
CA ALA A 451 38.55 3.03 -0.69
C ALA A 451 37.20 2.69 -0.03
N THR A 452 36.64 3.62 0.76
CA THR A 452 35.31 3.48 1.41
C THR A 452 34.15 3.69 0.42
N PHE A 453 34.40 4.38 -0.70
CA PHE A 453 33.42 4.75 -1.73
C PHE A 453 33.13 3.63 -2.76
N LYS A 454 34.01 2.63 -2.85
CA LYS A 454 33.99 1.60 -3.92
C LYS A 454 32.85 0.58 -3.85
N MET A 455 31.99 0.61 -2.84
CA MET A 455 30.93 -0.39 -2.67
C MET A 455 29.56 0.10 -3.15
N LYS A 456 29.19 -0.30 -4.38
CA LYS A 456 27.82 -0.55 -4.87
C LYS A 456 26.79 0.59 -4.91
N LYS A 457 27.08 1.82 -4.44
CA LYS A 457 26.09 2.93 -4.38
C LYS A 457 26.02 3.82 -5.63
N GLN A 458 26.84 3.57 -6.65
CA GLN A 458 26.93 4.41 -7.86
C GLN A 458 25.63 4.45 -8.68
N ALA A 459 24.97 3.30 -8.83
CA ALA A 459 23.69 3.21 -9.57
C ALA A 459 22.58 4.03 -8.89
N ILE A 460 22.58 4.08 -7.55
CA ILE A 460 21.62 4.83 -6.74
C ILE A 460 21.84 6.33 -6.91
N VAL A 461 23.09 6.80 -6.84
CA VAL A 461 23.42 8.23 -7.02
C VAL A 461 23.17 8.68 -8.46
N ALA A 462 23.58 7.90 -9.45
CA ALA A 462 23.31 8.19 -10.85
C ALA A 462 21.80 8.28 -11.14
N CYS A 463 21.02 7.35 -10.58
CA CYS A 463 19.55 7.39 -10.67
C CYS A 463 18.99 8.65 -10.00
N ALA A 464 19.45 9.01 -8.80
CA ALA A 464 18.99 10.23 -8.13
C ALA A 464 19.29 11.50 -8.93
N CYS A 465 20.47 11.58 -9.55
CA CYS A 465 20.84 12.67 -10.45
C CYS A 465 19.95 12.77 -11.69
N GLU A 466 19.62 11.64 -12.32
CA GLU A 466 18.71 11.60 -13.47
C GLU A 466 17.28 12.00 -13.09
N LEU A 467 16.81 11.57 -11.93
CA LEU A 467 15.47 11.89 -11.44
C LEU A 467 15.32 13.37 -11.13
N LEU A 468 16.32 13.99 -10.50
CA LEU A 468 16.33 15.44 -10.25
C LEU A 468 16.25 16.24 -11.55
N GLU A 469 17.01 15.85 -12.58
CA GLU A 469 16.92 16.50 -13.89
C GLU A 469 15.52 16.35 -14.51
N GLY A 470 14.86 15.20 -14.33
CA GLY A 470 13.47 15.02 -14.74
C GLY A 470 12.48 15.89 -13.96
N MET A 471 12.77 16.24 -12.71
CA MET A 471 11.92 17.04 -11.82
C MET A 471 12.08 18.54 -12.02
N ASP A 472 13.30 19.00 -12.32
CA ASP A 472 13.59 20.42 -12.56
C ASP A 472 12.99 20.92 -13.90
N GLY A 473 12.47 19.99 -14.72
CA GLY A 473 11.88 20.27 -16.02
C GLY A 473 12.92 20.68 -17.06
N GLU A 474 12.52 20.74 -18.33
CA GLU A 474 13.32 21.30 -19.44
C GLU A 474 13.66 22.81 -19.27
N ALA A 475 13.48 23.39 -18.08
CA ALA A 475 13.89 24.74 -17.72
C ALA A 475 15.38 24.75 -17.33
N ASP A 476 16.23 24.49 -18.34
CA ASP A 476 17.57 25.07 -18.58
C ASP A 476 18.57 24.09 -19.20
N HIS A 477 18.33 22.78 -19.23
CA HIS A 477 19.24 21.80 -19.90
C HIS A 477 18.56 20.74 -20.76
N GLY A 478 17.27 20.90 -21.07
CA GLY A 478 16.48 19.97 -21.91
C GLY A 478 16.02 20.55 -23.26
N GLY A 479 16.36 21.81 -23.57
CA GLY A 479 15.95 22.43 -24.83
C GLY A 479 16.59 21.78 -26.06
N VAL A 480 15.94 21.96 -27.22
CA VAL A 480 16.48 21.63 -28.56
C VAL A 480 17.92 22.12 -28.75
N ALA A 481 18.32 23.19 -28.04
CA ALA A 481 19.67 23.74 -28.02
C ALA A 481 20.73 22.82 -27.36
N ASP A 482 20.39 22.11 -26.27
CA ASP A 482 21.33 21.25 -25.54
C ASP A 482 21.49 19.88 -26.22
N LEU A 483 20.39 19.33 -26.78
CA LEU A 483 20.45 18.18 -27.69
C LEU A 483 21.27 18.51 -28.97
N ALA A 484 21.16 19.74 -29.48
CA ALA A 484 21.97 20.20 -30.59
C ALA A 484 23.44 20.45 -30.19
N ALA A 485 23.73 20.79 -28.94
CA ALA A 485 25.09 20.88 -28.42
C ALA A 485 25.70 19.48 -28.27
N ARG A 486 24.97 18.52 -27.68
CA ARG A 486 25.39 17.11 -27.58
C ARG A 486 25.62 16.49 -28.95
N ARG A 487 24.72 16.70 -29.92
CA ARG A 487 24.92 16.27 -31.31
C ARG A 487 26.18 16.86 -31.93
N ARG A 488 26.44 18.16 -31.70
CA ARG A 488 27.63 18.85 -32.23
C ARG A 488 28.94 18.25 -31.72
N ILE A 489 28.98 17.68 -30.52
CA ILE A 489 30.16 16.97 -30.00
C ILE A 489 30.49 15.76 -30.90
N HIS A 490 29.48 15.02 -31.35
CA HIS A 490 29.68 13.85 -32.22
C HIS A 490 30.02 14.23 -33.68
N GLU A 491 29.75 15.47 -34.08
CA GLU A 491 30.01 16.01 -35.43
C GLU A 491 31.40 16.66 -35.55
N ASP A 492 32.12 16.85 -34.44
CA ASP A 492 33.47 17.40 -34.45
C ASP A 492 34.46 16.47 -35.16
N LEU A 493 35.00 16.96 -36.28
CA LEU A 493 35.94 16.25 -37.14
C LEU A 493 37.22 15.82 -36.40
N GLN A 494 37.69 16.61 -35.43
CA GLN A 494 38.89 16.29 -34.67
C GLN A 494 38.63 15.16 -33.67
N LEU A 495 37.46 15.13 -33.03
CA LEU A 495 37.02 14.02 -32.20
C LEU A 495 36.80 12.74 -33.01
N GLN A 496 36.19 12.85 -34.19
CA GLN A 496 36.00 11.70 -35.07
C GLN A 496 37.33 11.09 -35.51
N VAL A 497 38.34 11.92 -35.84
CA VAL A 497 39.69 11.46 -36.16
C VAL A 497 40.35 10.82 -34.94
N LEU A 498 40.24 11.43 -33.75
CA LEU A 498 40.81 10.90 -32.51
C LEU A 498 40.27 9.50 -32.18
N VAL A 499 38.95 9.31 -32.29
CA VAL A 499 38.28 8.04 -31.94
C VAL A 499 38.43 6.98 -33.04
N SER A 500 38.68 7.40 -34.29
CA SER A 500 38.78 6.48 -35.44
C SER A 500 40.22 6.07 -35.78
N ASP A 501 41.21 6.95 -35.62
CA ASP A 501 42.61 6.69 -35.99
C ASP A 501 43.45 6.29 -34.77
N ARG A 502 43.50 4.97 -34.53
CA ARG A 502 44.36 4.33 -33.52
C ARG A 502 44.27 5.01 -32.12
N PRO A 503 43.05 5.13 -31.55
CA PRO A 503 42.83 5.85 -30.28
C PRO A 503 43.63 5.28 -29.09
N HIS A 504 43.95 3.98 -29.14
CA HIS A 504 44.78 3.28 -28.15
C HIS A 504 46.20 3.87 -27.95
N ARG A 505 46.69 4.70 -28.89
CA ARG A 505 48.00 5.36 -28.77
C ARG A 505 48.00 6.54 -27.81
N PHE A 506 46.83 7.14 -27.58
CA PHE A 506 46.68 8.35 -26.77
C PHE A 506 46.22 8.06 -25.34
N THR A 507 46.42 6.82 -24.85
CA THR A 507 45.93 6.39 -23.54
C THR A 507 46.91 5.50 -22.78
N SER A 508 46.83 5.54 -21.46
CA SER A 508 47.42 4.54 -20.55
C SER A 508 46.59 3.26 -20.46
N ASP A 509 45.31 3.26 -20.90
CA ASP A 509 44.36 2.13 -20.94
C ASP A 509 43.90 1.76 -22.39
N PRO A 510 44.80 1.20 -23.21
CA PRO A 510 44.52 0.92 -24.63
C PRO A 510 43.40 -0.11 -24.84
N SER A 511 43.25 -1.08 -23.94
CA SER A 511 42.25 -2.15 -24.07
C SER A 511 40.83 -1.62 -23.89
N ALA A 512 40.59 -0.81 -22.86
CA ALA A 512 39.28 -0.22 -22.62
C ALA A 512 38.90 0.75 -23.75
N VAL A 513 39.84 1.59 -24.19
CA VAL A 513 39.60 2.53 -25.30
C VAL A 513 39.25 1.80 -26.60
N LEU A 514 39.91 0.69 -26.93
CA LEU A 514 39.55 -0.11 -28.12
C LEU A 514 38.15 -0.73 -28.02
N MET A 515 37.78 -1.23 -26.83
CA MET A 515 36.45 -1.79 -26.58
C MET A 515 35.38 -0.72 -26.77
N TYR A 516 35.48 0.40 -26.06
CA TYR A 516 34.50 1.48 -26.16
C TYR A 516 34.47 2.12 -27.55
N SER A 517 35.61 2.30 -28.23
CA SER A 517 35.65 2.87 -29.59
C SER A 517 35.01 1.96 -30.64
N ARG A 518 35.00 0.64 -30.41
CA ARG A 518 34.28 -0.30 -31.28
C ARG A 518 32.78 -0.22 -31.04
N GLU A 519 32.36 -0.20 -29.78
CA GLU A 519 30.95 -0.15 -29.40
C GLU A 519 30.35 1.21 -29.78
N TYR A 520 31.03 2.31 -29.49
CA TYR A 520 30.66 3.67 -29.87
C TYR A 520 30.35 3.80 -31.36
N ARG A 521 31.21 3.27 -32.25
CA ARG A 521 30.96 3.30 -33.69
C ARG A 521 29.73 2.50 -34.10
N ARG A 522 29.46 1.37 -33.43
CA ARG A 522 28.27 0.57 -33.69
C ARG A 522 27.02 1.33 -33.26
N THR A 523 27.01 1.80 -32.00
CA THR A 523 25.87 2.50 -31.41
C THR A 523 25.57 3.83 -32.13
N LEU A 524 26.61 4.60 -32.50
CA LEU A 524 26.45 5.83 -33.28
C LEU A 524 25.85 5.57 -34.66
N ALA A 525 26.21 4.48 -35.34
CA ALA A 525 25.66 4.12 -36.64
C ALA A 525 24.22 3.60 -36.56
N GLU A 526 23.88 2.91 -35.46
CA GLU A 526 22.59 2.26 -35.26
C GLU A 526 21.53 3.20 -34.66
N PHE A 527 21.91 4.03 -33.68
CA PHE A 527 21.00 4.86 -32.89
C PHE A 527 21.24 6.37 -33.02
N GLY A 528 22.40 6.79 -33.54
CA GLY A 528 22.70 8.19 -33.85
C GLY A 528 23.24 9.03 -32.67
N PRO A 529 23.67 10.28 -32.92
CA PRO A 529 24.41 11.11 -31.95
C PRO A 529 23.57 11.70 -30.80
N ALA A 530 22.25 11.57 -30.82
CA ALA A 530 21.39 11.99 -29.72
C ALA A 530 21.09 10.88 -28.71
N ASP A 531 21.57 9.66 -28.98
CA ASP A 531 21.33 8.50 -28.14
C ASP A 531 22.15 8.57 -26.82
N PRO A 532 21.53 8.33 -25.65
CA PRO A 532 22.22 8.38 -24.35
C PRO A 532 23.40 7.40 -24.24
N ASP A 533 23.28 6.20 -24.80
CA ASP A 533 24.34 5.19 -24.74
C ASP A 533 25.53 5.63 -25.60
N THR A 534 25.26 6.25 -26.75
CA THR A 534 26.28 6.88 -27.61
C THR A 534 27.06 7.97 -26.88
N ASN A 535 26.39 8.80 -26.08
CA ASN A 535 27.02 9.81 -25.23
C ASN A 535 27.86 9.17 -24.10
N SER A 536 27.35 8.13 -23.44
CA SER A 536 28.08 7.42 -22.37
C SER A 536 29.35 6.75 -22.89
N LEU A 537 29.28 6.14 -24.08
CA LEU A 537 30.41 5.49 -24.74
C LEU A 537 31.47 6.51 -25.16
N LEU A 538 31.08 7.68 -25.67
CA LEU A 538 32.02 8.75 -26.00
C LEU A 538 32.71 9.30 -24.74
N ALA A 539 31.95 9.63 -23.70
CA ALA A 539 32.51 10.07 -22.41
C ALA A 539 33.51 9.05 -21.84
N SER A 540 33.20 7.75 -21.97
CA SER A 540 34.08 6.65 -21.55
C SER A 540 35.40 6.59 -22.33
N ILE A 541 35.41 7.05 -23.59
CA ILE A 541 36.61 7.15 -24.41
C ILE A 541 37.41 8.40 -24.01
N LEU A 542 36.79 9.58 -23.98
CA LEU A 542 37.47 10.86 -23.76
C LEU A 542 38.19 10.94 -22.42
N ILE A 543 37.54 10.45 -21.35
CA ILE A 543 38.16 10.43 -20.01
C ILE A 543 39.42 9.56 -19.95
N ARG A 544 39.56 8.60 -20.87
CA ARG A 544 40.71 7.69 -20.92
C ARG A 544 41.82 8.19 -21.85
N MET A 545 41.69 9.33 -22.53
CA MET A 545 42.69 9.85 -23.48
C MET A 545 43.85 10.62 -22.81
N ASP A 546 44.35 10.14 -21.67
CA ASP A 546 45.31 10.83 -20.79
C ASP A 546 46.68 11.15 -21.43
N LYS A 547 47.01 10.54 -22.58
CA LYS A 547 48.25 10.83 -23.32
C LYS A 547 48.02 11.68 -24.57
N SER A 548 46.80 12.17 -24.78
CA SER A 548 46.51 13.14 -25.84
C SER A 548 47.08 14.50 -25.46
N GLU A 549 47.73 15.20 -26.39
CA GLU A 549 48.20 16.59 -26.18
C GLU A 549 47.04 17.55 -25.86
N ARG A 550 45.82 17.19 -26.26
CA ARG A 550 44.57 17.94 -26.04
C ARG A 550 43.68 17.30 -24.98
N TYR A 551 44.25 16.50 -24.08
CA TYR A 551 43.47 15.76 -23.07
C TYR A 551 42.55 16.66 -22.24
N GLU A 552 43.03 17.82 -21.81
CA GLU A 552 42.22 18.77 -21.04
C GLU A 552 41.00 19.26 -21.83
N GLU A 553 41.18 19.62 -23.11
CA GLU A 553 40.08 20.04 -24.00
C GLU A 553 39.04 18.92 -24.19
N TRP A 554 39.47 17.66 -24.28
CA TRP A 554 38.54 16.53 -24.43
C TRP A 554 37.72 16.25 -23.18
N VAL A 555 38.33 16.46 -22.02
CA VAL A 555 37.70 16.22 -20.74
C VAL A 555 36.70 17.32 -20.38
N GLU A 556 36.93 18.55 -20.82
CA GLU A 556 35.98 19.68 -20.66
C GLU A 556 34.64 19.46 -21.36
N LEU A 557 34.60 18.59 -22.38
CA LEU A 557 33.35 18.25 -23.09
C LEU A 557 32.46 17.30 -22.29
N ILE A 558 33.00 16.57 -21.31
CA ILE A 558 32.30 15.51 -20.60
C ILE A 558 31.09 16.02 -19.80
N PRO A 559 31.19 17.11 -19.00
CA PRO A 559 30.02 17.68 -18.31
C PRO A 559 28.86 18.03 -19.26
N GLY A 560 29.17 18.52 -20.46
CA GLY A 560 28.17 18.89 -21.49
C GLY A 560 27.41 17.71 -22.10
N MET A 561 27.80 16.46 -21.83
CA MET A 561 27.09 15.27 -22.31
C MET A 561 25.93 14.84 -21.40
N GLY A 562 25.75 15.48 -20.23
CA GLY A 562 24.66 15.24 -19.29
C GLY A 562 24.81 13.93 -18.47
N PRO A 563 23.70 13.35 -17.95
CA PRO A 563 23.72 12.14 -17.12
C PRO A 563 24.52 10.94 -17.65
N PRO A 564 24.55 10.66 -18.98
CA PRO A 564 25.35 9.57 -19.51
C PRO A 564 26.86 9.69 -19.21
N ALA A 565 27.38 10.92 -19.10
CA ALA A 565 28.77 11.16 -18.71
C ALA A 565 29.04 10.82 -17.24
N VAL A 566 28.09 11.09 -16.34
CA VAL A 566 28.20 10.68 -14.93
C VAL A 566 28.36 9.16 -14.84
N SER A 567 27.54 8.41 -15.58
CA SER A 567 27.66 6.94 -15.65
C SER A 567 29.02 6.48 -16.20
N ALA A 568 29.55 7.17 -17.21
CA ALA A 568 30.85 6.86 -17.80
C ALA A 568 32.02 7.10 -16.83
N LEU A 569 31.98 8.23 -16.09
CA LEU A 569 32.96 8.58 -15.06
C LEU A 569 32.96 7.54 -13.93
N TYR A 570 31.79 7.07 -13.50
CA TYR A 570 31.68 5.97 -12.54
C TYR A 570 32.28 4.66 -13.05
N GLY A 571 32.06 4.32 -14.32
CA GLY A 571 32.66 3.14 -14.95
C GLY A 571 34.19 3.15 -14.94
N VAL A 572 34.84 4.33 -14.99
CA VAL A 572 36.28 4.47 -14.79
C VAL A 572 36.69 4.08 -13.38
N LEU A 573 35.99 4.61 -12.37
CA LEU A 573 36.28 4.40 -10.96
C LEU A 573 36.15 2.92 -10.54
N GLU A 574 35.28 2.17 -11.23
CA GLU A 574 35.13 0.73 -11.02
C GLU A 574 36.24 -0.09 -11.71
N GLN A 575 36.56 0.26 -12.95
CA GLN A 575 37.47 -0.54 -13.81
C GLN A 575 38.95 -0.32 -13.51
N ILE A 576 39.32 0.84 -12.95
CA ILE A 576 40.70 1.21 -12.68
C ILE A 576 40.97 1.07 -11.17
N SER A 577 41.99 0.29 -10.82
CA SER A 577 42.42 0.14 -9.43
C SER A 577 43.17 1.38 -8.97
N GLU A 578 43.02 1.76 -7.70
CA GLU A 578 43.78 2.88 -7.11
C GLU A 578 45.27 2.59 -7.01
N ARG A 579 45.63 1.31 -6.97
CA ARG A 579 47.03 0.84 -6.98
C ARG A 579 47.64 0.83 -8.39
N ASP A 580 46.87 1.18 -9.42
CA ASP A 580 47.35 1.24 -10.79
C ASP A 580 47.96 2.62 -11.07
N GLU A 581 49.25 2.75 -10.75
CA GLU A 581 50.02 3.99 -10.95
C GLU A 581 50.00 4.47 -12.41
N ARG A 582 49.91 3.54 -13.37
CA ARG A 582 49.93 3.85 -14.79
C ARG A 582 48.65 4.58 -15.24
N ARG A 583 47.51 4.28 -14.60
CA ARG A 583 46.20 4.84 -14.93
C ARG A 583 45.69 5.83 -13.87
N ALA A 584 46.51 6.17 -12.89
CA ALA A 584 46.20 7.16 -11.85
C ALA A 584 45.73 8.53 -12.40
N PRO A 585 46.27 9.07 -13.51
CA PRO A 585 45.79 10.34 -14.07
C PRO A 585 44.33 10.29 -14.54
N ILE A 586 43.92 9.19 -15.18
CA ILE A 586 42.54 8.95 -15.61
C ILE A 586 41.61 8.92 -14.39
N LEU A 587 42.03 8.22 -13.33
CA LEU A 587 41.26 8.07 -12.09
C LEU A 587 41.10 9.40 -11.35
N GLN A 588 42.20 10.15 -11.15
CA GLN A 588 42.18 11.46 -10.49
C GLN A 588 41.31 12.45 -11.25
N ARG A 589 41.42 12.48 -12.58
CA ARG A 589 40.63 13.39 -13.39
C ARG A 589 39.13 13.05 -13.35
N SER A 590 38.80 11.76 -13.37
CA SER A 590 37.41 11.30 -13.23
C SER A 590 36.78 11.75 -11.92
N ARG A 591 37.53 11.68 -10.81
CA ARG A 591 37.08 12.17 -9.50
C ARG A 591 36.81 13.68 -9.52
N ARG A 592 37.70 14.46 -10.12
CA ARG A 592 37.58 15.92 -10.20
C ARG A 592 36.32 16.38 -10.95
N ILE A 593 36.08 15.80 -12.12
CA ILE A 593 34.90 16.14 -12.94
C ILE A 593 33.61 15.70 -12.24
N LEU A 594 33.62 14.51 -11.64
CA LEU A 594 32.45 14.02 -10.91
C LEU A 594 32.14 14.94 -9.72
N GLY A 595 33.16 15.36 -8.96
CA GLY A 595 33.03 16.33 -7.89
C GLY A 595 32.46 17.66 -8.37
N SER A 596 32.94 18.19 -9.49
CA SER A 596 32.43 19.46 -10.04
C SER A 596 30.96 19.37 -10.48
N ILE A 597 30.57 18.28 -11.15
CA ILE A 597 29.16 18.05 -11.56
C ILE A 597 28.23 17.98 -10.35
N LEU A 598 28.64 17.26 -9.29
CA LEU A 598 27.83 17.10 -8.08
C LEU A 598 27.72 18.42 -7.29
N LEU A 599 28.83 19.17 -7.19
CA LEU A 599 28.87 20.48 -6.53
C LEU A 599 27.96 21.49 -7.26
N GLU A 600 28.01 21.52 -8.59
CA GLU A 600 27.16 22.40 -9.39
C GLU A 600 25.66 22.11 -9.16
N LYS A 601 25.27 20.84 -9.13
CA LYS A 601 23.88 20.44 -8.80
C LYS A 601 23.47 20.88 -7.41
N GLN A 602 24.37 20.76 -6.42
CA GLN A 602 24.11 21.22 -5.05
C GLN A 602 23.94 22.75 -4.96
N LEU A 603 24.77 23.52 -5.66
CA LEU A 603 24.70 24.98 -5.67
C LEU A 603 23.43 25.48 -6.36
N ARG A 604 23.04 24.88 -7.49
CA ARG A 604 21.78 25.20 -8.18
C ARG A 604 20.56 24.94 -7.31
N ALA A 605 20.52 23.79 -6.63
CA ALA A 605 19.44 23.48 -5.70
C ALA A 605 19.35 24.49 -4.54
N ARG A 606 20.48 24.92 -3.97
CA ARG A 606 20.52 25.98 -2.95
C ARG A 606 20.02 27.31 -3.50
N ALA A 607 20.39 27.68 -4.73
CA ALA A 607 19.92 28.90 -5.38
C ALA A 607 18.39 28.86 -5.61
N GLN A 608 17.84 27.73 -6.06
CA GLN A 608 16.41 27.56 -6.24
C GLN A 608 15.63 27.53 -4.91
N GLN A 609 16.18 26.91 -3.86
CA GLN A 609 15.61 26.98 -2.51
C GLN A 609 15.63 28.40 -1.97
N GLY A 610 16.73 29.15 -2.18
CA GLY A 610 16.84 30.56 -1.85
C GLY A 610 15.83 31.42 -2.60
N ALA A 611 15.66 31.21 -3.90
CA ALA A 611 14.67 31.89 -4.72
C ALA A 611 13.23 31.59 -4.27
N ARG A 612 12.92 30.34 -3.89
CA ARG A 612 11.60 29.96 -3.36
C ARG A 612 11.34 30.56 -1.98
N HIS A 613 12.35 30.63 -1.10
CA HIS A 613 12.24 31.29 0.19
C HIS A 613 12.08 32.82 0.06
N ALA A 614 12.80 33.44 -0.87
CA ALA A 614 12.65 34.85 -1.20
C ALA A 614 11.25 35.16 -1.78
N HIS A 615 10.71 34.30 -2.64
CA HIS A 615 9.36 34.46 -3.20
C HIS A 615 8.26 34.28 -2.16
N LEU A 616 8.42 33.35 -1.20
CA LEU A 616 7.51 33.20 -0.06
C LEU A 616 7.59 34.38 0.91
N GLN A 617 8.78 34.98 1.07
CA GLN A 617 8.98 36.23 1.83
C GLN A 617 8.37 37.44 1.13
N GLU A 618 8.54 37.61 -0.19
CA GLU A 618 7.88 38.67 -0.96
C GLU A 618 6.35 38.53 -0.91
N GLU A 619 5.79 37.32 -1.01
CA GLU A 619 4.34 37.10 -0.84
C GLU A 619 3.83 37.42 0.57
N THR A 620 4.63 37.17 1.61
CA THR A 620 4.26 37.54 2.99
C THR A 620 4.46 39.03 3.28
N GLU A 621 5.46 39.69 2.68
CA GLU A 621 5.68 41.13 2.82
C GLU A 621 4.64 41.95 2.04
N VAL A 622 4.25 41.53 0.84
CA VAL A 622 3.17 42.15 0.05
C VAL A 622 1.81 41.98 0.73
N ALA A 623 1.57 40.84 1.40
CA ALA A 623 0.36 40.63 2.20
C ALA A 623 0.34 41.46 3.50
N GLN A 624 1.50 41.89 4.00
CA GLN A 624 1.62 42.65 5.26
C GLN A 624 1.72 44.17 5.06
N ASN A 625 2.10 44.66 3.89
CA ASN A 625 2.16 46.11 3.58
C ASN A 625 1.76 46.42 2.13
N PRO A 626 0.49 46.77 1.86
CA PRO A 626 -0.01 47.02 0.50
C PRO A 626 0.29 48.42 -0.07
N THR A 627 1.09 49.26 0.60
CA THR A 627 1.26 50.69 0.25
C THR A 627 2.66 51.11 -0.19
N ALA A 628 3.51 50.20 -0.66
CA ALA A 628 4.86 50.53 -1.15
C ALA A 628 5.10 50.12 -2.62
N ALA A 629 4.06 50.19 -3.45
CA ALA A 629 4.18 50.05 -4.89
C ALA A 629 3.94 51.40 -5.56
N ASP A 630 4.96 52.26 -5.54
CA ASP A 630 5.21 53.34 -6.49
C ASP A 630 6.45 54.12 -6.03
N ASP A 631 7.66 53.65 -6.36
CA ASP A 631 8.67 54.53 -6.97
C ASP A 631 9.88 53.76 -7.54
N ASP A 632 10.32 54.30 -8.68
CA ASP A 632 11.60 54.16 -9.39
C ASP A 632 12.08 52.83 -10.00
N GLY A 633 12.11 52.87 -11.34
CA GLY A 633 12.81 51.94 -12.20
C GLY A 633 14.32 52.17 -12.22
N ALA A 634 15.08 51.15 -11.83
CA ALA A 634 16.45 50.91 -12.27
C ALA A 634 16.72 49.40 -12.35
N PRO A 635 17.45 48.89 -13.36
CA PRO A 635 17.54 47.47 -13.63
C PRO A 635 18.39 46.72 -12.58
N ARG A 636 17.75 45.79 -11.86
CA ARG A 636 18.31 44.85 -10.85
C ARG A 636 19.43 43.91 -11.37
N PHE A 637 19.89 44.04 -12.61
CA PHE A 637 20.88 43.14 -13.22
C PHE A 637 22.35 43.49 -12.90
N VAL A 638 22.62 44.65 -12.27
CA VAL A 638 23.99 45.11 -11.95
C VAL A 638 24.48 44.61 -10.58
N ALA A 639 23.58 44.18 -9.68
CA ALA A 639 23.95 43.71 -8.34
C ALA A 639 24.66 42.33 -8.37
N LEU A 640 24.20 41.41 -9.22
CA LEU A 640 24.77 40.06 -9.34
C LEU A 640 26.23 40.08 -9.83
N HIS A 641 26.55 41.00 -10.75
CA HIS A 641 27.93 41.12 -11.27
C HIS A 641 28.88 41.79 -10.25
N ARG A 642 28.35 42.69 -9.40
CA ARG A 642 29.13 43.37 -8.36
C ARG A 642 29.41 42.47 -7.16
N GLU A 643 28.49 41.57 -6.79
CA GLU A 643 28.74 40.54 -5.76
C GLU A 643 29.72 39.46 -6.23
N LEU A 644 29.63 39.02 -7.49
CA LEU A 644 30.59 38.09 -8.11
C LEU A 644 32.03 38.64 -8.13
N LEU A 645 32.21 39.95 -8.32
CA LEU A 645 33.53 40.60 -8.33
C LEU A 645 34.08 40.89 -6.92
N MET A 646 33.21 41.17 -5.95
CA MET A 646 33.61 41.46 -4.57
C MET A 646 33.97 40.21 -3.77
N GLY A 647 33.37 39.04 -4.08
CA GLY A 647 33.71 37.77 -3.45
C GLY A 647 35.05 37.17 -3.92
N ALA A 648 35.49 37.48 -5.15
CA ALA A 648 36.76 37.02 -5.69
C ALA A 648 37.97 37.85 -5.19
N ASN A 649 37.77 39.15 -4.89
CA ASN A 649 38.86 40.03 -4.43
C ASN A 649 39.19 39.89 -2.94
N SER A 650 38.26 39.42 -2.11
CA SER A 650 38.48 39.23 -0.66
C SER A 650 39.30 37.99 -0.33
N GLN A 651 39.32 36.97 -1.20
CA GLN A 651 40.21 35.81 -1.06
C GLN A 651 41.65 36.11 -1.51
N ALA A 652 41.83 36.95 -2.53
CA ALA A 652 43.17 37.32 -3.02
C ALA A 652 43.94 38.25 -2.05
N MET A 653 43.26 39.08 -1.27
CA MET A 653 43.91 39.97 -0.28
C MET A 653 44.26 39.28 1.04
N ALA A 654 43.58 38.18 1.39
CA ALA A 654 43.86 37.42 2.62
C ALA A 654 45.13 36.55 2.50
N GLU A 655 45.48 36.11 1.28
CA GLU A 655 46.68 35.30 1.03
C GLU A 655 47.98 36.14 0.89
N GLU A 656 47.89 37.45 0.63
CA GLU A 656 49.07 38.33 0.57
C GLU A 656 49.49 38.89 1.95
N GLU A 657 48.60 38.94 2.94
CA GLU A 657 48.90 39.52 4.27
C GLU A 657 49.53 38.49 5.24
N GLU A 658 49.40 37.18 4.96
CA GLU A 658 49.94 36.10 5.80
C GLU A 658 51.39 35.68 5.41
N ALA A 659 51.92 36.18 4.29
CA ALA A 659 53.28 35.86 3.81
C ALA A 659 54.37 36.87 4.26
N ALA A 660 54.02 37.89 5.04
CA ALA A 660 54.93 38.99 5.39
C ALA A 660 55.04 39.23 6.90
N ALA A 661 55.31 38.19 7.71
CA ALA A 661 55.78 38.39 9.09
C ALA A 661 56.56 37.19 9.65
N GLU A 662 57.89 37.25 9.60
CA GLU A 662 58.81 36.58 10.53
C GLU A 662 59.99 37.55 10.81
N PRO A 663 60.79 37.38 11.89
CA PRO A 663 60.46 37.62 13.29
C PRO A 663 61.46 38.61 13.92
N VAL A 664 61.16 39.20 15.08
CA VAL A 664 62.20 39.85 15.90
C VAL A 664 62.03 39.45 17.36
N GLU A 665 63.15 38.98 17.91
CA GLU A 665 63.38 38.59 19.29
C GLU A 665 63.18 39.76 20.28
N ASP A 666 62.77 39.38 21.49
CA ASP A 666 63.53 39.60 22.73
C ASP A 666 62.79 40.32 23.89
N ASP A 667 63.02 39.70 25.05
CA ASP A 667 62.99 40.20 26.41
C ASP A 667 61.72 40.79 27.04
N GLY A 668 61.27 40.10 28.10
CA GLY A 668 61.29 40.75 29.41
C GLY A 668 60.05 40.64 30.30
N VAL A 669 60.21 39.86 31.38
CA VAL A 669 59.83 40.18 32.77
C VAL A 669 58.35 40.15 33.19
N GLY A 670 58.10 39.38 34.26
CA GLY A 670 57.23 39.79 35.39
C GLY A 670 55.85 39.14 35.42
N ASP A 671 55.61 38.03 36.13
CA ASP A 671 55.46 37.88 37.60
C ASP A 671 54.00 37.94 38.10
N SER A 672 53.71 36.99 39.01
CA SER A 672 52.63 36.93 40.01
C SER A 672 51.19 36.67 39.51
N ASP A 673 50.65 35.48 39.77
CA ASP A 673 49.87 35.09 40.98
C ASP A 673 48.37 35.42 40.81
N HIS A 674 47.38 34.62 41.22
CA HIS A 674 47.34 33.48 42.14
C HIS A 674 45.95 32.82 42.00
N ARG A 675 45.90 31.50 42.20
CA ARG A 675 44.87 30.75 42.97
C ARG A 675 43.43 30.72 42.42
N LYS A 676 42.78 29.57 42.24
CA LYS A 676 42.69 28.41 43.15
C LYS A 676 42.15 27.18 42.41
N SER A 677 42.91 26.09 42.44
CA SER A 677 42.46 24.69 42.49
C SER A 677 41.63 24.45 43.79
N PRO A 678 41.08 23.25 44.11
CA PRO A 678 41.46 21.93 43.62
C PRO A 678 40.29 20.96 43.31
N ASP A 679 40.54 20.04 42.39
CA ASP A 679 40.82 18.60 42.59
C ASP A 679 39.62 17.81 43.11
N THR A 680 39.26 16.68 42.51
CA THR A 680 40.08 15.47 42.41
C THR A 680 39.44 14.62 41.30
N GLY A 681 40.16 14.15 40.29
CA GLY A 681 41.23 13.15 40.37
C GLY A 681 40.62 11.80 39.94
N SER A 682 40.79 11.37 38.68
CA SER A 682 41.99 10.66 38.17
C SER A 682 42.14 9.30 38.87
N SER A 683 42.35 8.17 38.22
CA SER A 683 42.64 7.81 36.83
C SER A 683 42.67 6.27 36.81
N THR A 684 42.74 5.72 35.60
CA THR A 684 43.60 4.59 35.18
C THR A 684 42.84 3.41 34.55
N ASN A 685 43.14 3.22 33.26
CA ASN A 685 43.04 1.95 32.53
C ASN A 685 43.96 0.90 33.19
N PRO A 686 43.77 -0.42 32.96
CA PRO A 686 44.35 -1.07 31.78
C PRO A 686 43.53 -2.24 31.17
N SER A 687 43.97 -2.66 29.97
CA SER A 687 43.58 -3.79 29.11
C SER A 687 43.80 -5.21 29.74
N PRO A 688 43.91 -6.30 28.95
CA PRO A 688 42.89 -7.11 28.26
C PRO A 688 42.94 -8.61 28.71
N ASP A 689 42.27 -9.48 27.95
CA ASP A 689 42.36 -10.97 27.94
C ASP A 689 41.69 -11.74 29.09
N ASP A 690 40.70 -12.59 28.76
CA ASP A 690 40.94 -14.05 28.73
C ASP A 690 39.69 -14.88 28.37
N GLU A 691 40.01 -16.03 27.84
CA GLU A 691 39.20 -17.09 27.25
C GLU A 691 38.24 -17.83 28.20
N GLU A 692 37.36 -18.60 27.54
CA GLU A 692 36.83 -19.91 27.95
C GLU A 692 35.87 -20.04 29.15
N GLY A 693 34.70 -20.63 28.89
CA GLY A 693 33.82 -21.13 29.95
C GLY A 693 32.48 -21.68 29.47
N LYS A 694 32.43 -23.00 29.24
CA LYS A 694 31.25 -23.83 28.98
C LYS A 694 30.23 -23.84 30.15
N VAL A 695 29.07 -24.46 29.85
CA VAL A 695 28.06 -25.07 30.75
C VAL A 695 27.01 -24.05 31.21
N THR A 696 25.73 -24.14 30.83
CA THR A 696 24.78 -25.27 30.80
C THR A 696 23.65 -24.99 29.80
#